data_AF-A0A2H3DC63-F1
#
_entry.id   AF-A0A2H3DC63-F1
#
_cell.length_a   1.000
_cell.length_b   1.000
_cell.length_c   1.000
_cell.angle_alpha   90.00
_cell.angle_beta   90.00
_cell.angle_gamma   90.00
#
_symmetry.space_group_name_H-M   'P 1'
#
loop_
_entity.id
_entity.type
_entity.pdbx_description
1 polymer ?
#
loop_
_entity_poly.entity_id
_entity_poly.type
_entity_poly.pdbx_seq_one_letter_code
_entity_poly.pdbx_strand_id
1 'polypeptide(L)'
;MSSMLPFRPDWTFSSAPVIALACIILRFVWYCFIRPIGANDHKSRLDKFYEGQADVYDATRNGLLRGRRTLLNLSAAHLRELRKSHPGERLVWVDIGGGTGYNIELMDKIFPISEFDAVYLIDLCEPLLQVARSRFAKRGWHNVTVLCQDACDFYLPEWSAKGVNPQGSVSFVTLSYSLSMIPNFYTLLDRIDHVLSPQRGLIGVADFYTAGKQPSLHEKAIGGVSKECGWLSRWFWQIWFDFDHVSLSPARRAYLEYRFGTIKSYNGRNRFIIPFIVRIPYYVWLGRPRSCDVSKFCHAFEVEGGNMIGNCSPSTFVTLKETDNVVPPLEIGEPVIPLNKERASSNHDMVIDVMPPLSSFHYQLKKPWRLPYYDHPVHKEFRTFIYSFTWEDPFDDMKHLQLTGEDSMFVITSAGDNALHYAIAAGPKRIHCVDMNPCQGHLLELKLASIQSLAYSDFFSMFGEGRNANFRYLLDSKISPYMSSSAYQFWQINSDAFSSSFYLSGYSGWALRVAKVIFKLARVDHDVKRLCECDTLEEQVKIWKERLRPVLLNPLVVALLRSPIFCWNALGVPMNQRQMLLDEGGVYEYVTDTLDPVVSTYLFKTCNYFYLLALLGHYTPSSCPAYLTPSGFSALKANDGKALDAFRLHTDSIVNVLRGLSSDTLTRALVMDHLDWFTPGSKDVDEEIAELYRVMQPGGLVFWRSAARKPWYNEVFKRFGFDVLPVSIRGSPARMAIDQVNMYASCWRAMKMAAVP
;
A
#
# COMPACT_ATOMS: atom_id res chain seq x y z
N MET A 1 -12.40 -75.41 -12.73
CA MET A 1 -11.31 -74.49 -13.15
C MET A 1 -11.82 -73.08 -12.92
N SER A 2 -11.69 -72.54 -11.71
CA SER A 2 -10.48 -71.91 -11.13
C SER A 2 -10.28 -70.48 -11.65
N SER A 3 -10.68 -69.49 -10.86
CA SER A 3 -9.74 -68.63 -10.11
C SER A 3 -10.41 -67.30 -9.71
N MET A 4 -10.93 -67.26 -8.49
CA MET A 4 -10.98 -66.05 -7.67
C MET A 4 -9.75 -66.09 -6.76
N LEU A 5 -8.96 -65.01 -6.73
CA LEU A 5 -7.85 -64.77 -5.80
C LEU A 5 -7.80 -63.25 -5.49
N PRO A 6 -7.20 -62.83 -4.36
CA PRO A 6 -7.89 -62.06 -3.33
C PRO A 6 -7.31 -60.66 -3.07
N PHE A 7 -8.06 -59.89 -2.27
CA PHE A 7 -7.66 -58.65 -1.62
C PHE A 7 -6.33 -58.79 -0.86
N ARG A 8 -5.41 -57.82 -1.06
CA ARG A 8 -4.32 -57.46 -0.12
C ARG A 8 -4.41 -55.97 0.22
N PRO A 9 -4.38 -55.58 1.50
CA PRO A 9 -4.11 -54.21 1.91
C PRO A 9 -2.67 -54.10 2.42
N ASP A 10 -1.80 -53.39 1.68
CA ASP A 10 -0.48 -52.99 2.17
C ASP A 10 -0.32 -51.47 1.96
N TRP A 11 -0.86 -50.69 2.90
CA TRP A 11 -0.43 -49.30 3.15
C TRP A 11 0.21 -49.25 4.53
N THR A 12 1.46 -49.66 4.61
CA THR A 12 2.32 -49.34 5.76
C THR A 12 2.66 -47.84 5.68
N PHE A 13 1.82 -47.01 6.29
CA PHE A 13 2.20 -45.65 6.66
C PHE A 13 3.42 -45.75 7.59
N SER A 14 4.61 -45.47 7.06
CA SER A 14 5.79 -45.26 7.90
C SER A 14 5.53 -44.02 8.76
N SER A 15 5.24 -44.25 10.04
CA SER A 15 5.06 -43.24 11.09
C SER A 15 6.37 -42.56 11.51
N ALA A 16 7.49 -42.94 10.92
CA ALA A 16 8.83 -42.43 11.22
C ALA A 16 9.00 -40.90 11.08
N PRO A 17 8.46 -40.20 10.05
CA PRO A 17 8.64 -38.75 9.92
C PRO A 17 7.79 -37.96 10.92
N VAL A 18 6.62 -38.48 11.30
CA VAL A 18 5.71 -37.84 12.27
C VAL A 18 6.24 -38.00 13.69
N ILE A 19 6.78 -39.19 14.02
CA ILE A 19 7.42 -39.45 15.32
C ILE A 19 8.71 -38.64 15.45
N ALA A 20 9.54 -38.56 14.40
CA ALA A 20 10.74 -37.73 14.41
C ALA A 20 10.41 -36.25 14.66
N LEU A 21 9.39 -35.71 13.99
CA LEU A 21 8.94 -34.33 14.21
C LEU A 21 8.37 -34.12 15.63
N ALA A 22 7.62 -35.09 16.16
CA ALA A 22 7.10 -35.04 17.52
C ALA A 22 8.22 -35.11 18.57
N CYS A 23 9.22 -35.97 18.40
CA CYS A 23 10.41 -36.04 19.27
C CYS A 23 11.24 -34.76 19.19
N ILE A 24 11.37 -34.14 18.01
CA ILE A 24 12.01 -32.85 17.80
C ILE A 24 11.26 -31.74 18.56
N ILE A 25 9.93 -31.70 18.46
CA ILE A 25 9.08 -30.73 19.17
C ILE A 25 9.14 -30.94 20.68
N LEU A 26 9.11 -32.19 21.16
CA LEU A 26 9.19 -32.51 22.59
C LEU A 26 10.58 -32.18 23.17
N ARG A 27 11.64 -32.37 22.40
CA ARG A 27 13.00 -31.98 22.78
C ARG A 27 13.13 -30.45 22.83
N PHE A 28 12.59 -29.75 21.84
CA PHE A 28 12.48 -28.28 21.87
C PHE A 28 11.69 -27.81 23.09
N VAL A 29 10.55 -28.45 23.40
CA VAL A 29 9.72 -28.13 24.56
C VAL A 29 10.45 -28.38 25.88
N TRP A 30 11.18 -29.49 25.99
CA TRP A 30 11.96 -29.81 27.19
C TRP A 30 13.07 -28.79 27.48
N TYR A 31 13.85 -28.45 26.45
CA TYR A 31 14.97 -27.52 26.61
C TYR A 31 14.53 -26.05 26.69
N CYS A 32 13.40 -25.66 26.07
CA CYS A 32 12.86 -24.30 26.19
C CYS A 32 11.94 -24.11 27.40
N PHE A 33 11.22 -25.13 27.87
CA PHE A 33 10.14 -24.95 28.85
C PHE A 33 10.29 -25.74 30.17
N ILE A 34 11.22 -26.68 30.30
CA ILE A 34 11.31 -27.56 31.49
C ILE A 34 12.69 -27.56 32.17
N ARG A 35 13.79 -27.38 31.44
CA ARG A 35 15.14 -27.41 32.02
C ARG A 35 15.51 -26.06 32.66
N PRO A 36 15.78 -25.98 33.98
CA PRO A 36 16.18 -24.73 34.64
C PRO A 36 17.56 -24.28 34.18
N ILE A 37 17.68 -23.00 33.84
CA ILE A 37 18.91 -22.38 33.32
C ILE A 37 19.67 -21.73 34.49
N GLY A 38 20.52 -22.50 35.19
CA GLY A 38 21.38 -22.01 36.26
C GLY A 38 22.77 -21.57 35.76
N ALA A 39 22.99 -20.27 35.57
CA ALA A 39 24.32 -19.65 35.43
C ALA A 39 24.27 -18.12 35.63
N ASN A 40 25.36 -17.53 36.14
CA ASN A 40 25.46 -16.09 36.46
C ASN A 40 25.88 -15.19 35.27
N ASP A 41 26.34 -15.75 34.14
CA ASP A 41 26.85 -14.98 32.99
C ASP A 41 26.09 -15.28 31.68
N HIS A 42 25.76 -14.24 30.91
CA HIS A 42 24.88 -14.29 29.72
C HIS A 42 25.42 -15.19 28.60
N LYS A 43 26.73 -15.15 28.35
CA LYS A 43 27.39 -15.99 27.33
C LYS A 43 27.32 -17.47 27.67
N SER A 44 27.79 -17.82 28.88
CA SER A 44 27.78 -19.21 29.37
C SER A 44 26.38 -19.83 29.39
N ARG A 45 25.36 -18.99 29.54
CA ARG A 45 23.95 -19.36 29.51
C ARG A 45 23.47 -19.71 28.10
N LEU A 46 23.76 -18.85 27.12
CA LEU A 46 23.40 -19.08 25.72
C LEU A 46 24.09 -20.32 25.17
N ASP A 47 25.38 -20.51 25.49
CA ASP A 47 26.14 -21.69 25.09
C ASP A 47 25.47 -22.97 25.61
N LYS A 48 25.14 -23.05 26.90
CA LYS A 48 24.45 -24.22 27.49
C LYS A 48 23.03 -24.43 26.97
N PHE A 49 22.32 -23.36 26.61
CA PHE A 49 20.96 -23.44 26.07
C PHE A 49 20.94 -24.01 24.65
N TYR A 50 21.95 -23.68 23.83
CA TYR A 50 22.03 -24.06 22.42
C TYR A 50 22.87 -25.31 22.13
N GLU A 51 23.81 -25.69 23.00
CA GLU A 51 24.65 -26.89 22.84
C GLU A 51 23.83 -28.18 22.61
N GLY A 52 22.68 -28.32 23.26
CA GLY A 52 21.78 -29.48 23.11
C GLY A 52 20.78 -29.40 21.94
N GLN A 53 20.73 -28.27 21.23
CA GLN A 53 19.71 -27.96 20.21
C GLN A 53 20.30 -27.54 18.84
N ALA A 54 21.62 -27.35 18.73
CA ALA A 54 22.27 -26.78 17.53
C ALA A 54 21.90 -27.52 16.23
N ASP A 55 21.84 -28.85 16.24
CA ASP A 55 21.54 -29.67 15.05
C ASP A 55 20.05 -29.62 14.62
N VAL A 56 19.16 -29.23 15.52
CA VAL A 56 17.69 -29.24 15.31
C VAL A 56 17.13 -27.80 15.24
N TYR A 57 17.99 -26.82 15.50
CA TYR A 57 17.67 -25.40 15.67
C TYR A 57 16.90 -24.79 14.50
N ASP A 58 17.28 -25.11 13.26
CA ASP A 58 16.68 -24.53 12.06
C ASP A 58 15.34 -25.16 11.69
N ALA A 59 15.16 -26.46 11.94
CA ALA A 59 13.95 -27.20 11.59
C ALA A 59 12.74 -26.80 12.47
N THR A 60 12.96 -26.54 13.76
CA THR A 60 11.91 -26.15 14.72
C THR A 60 11.52 -24.67 14.60
N ARG A 61 12.48 -23.78 14.28
CA ARG A 61 12.24 -22.33 14.25
C ARG A 61 11.61 -21.80 12.96
N ASN A 62 11.64 -22.53 11.84
CA ASN A 62 10.97 -22.10 10.60
C ASN A 62 9.46 -21.84 10.76
N GLY A 63 8.78 -22.58 11.64
CA GLY A 63 7.35 -22.36 11.96
C GLY A 63 7.09 -21.16 12.90
N LEU A 64 8.09 -20.80 13.72
CA LEU A 64 7.99 -19.75 14.73
C LEU A 64 8.42 -18.37 14.18
N LEU A 65 9.46 -18.32 13.35
CA LEU A 65 10.14 -17.09 12.91
C LEU A 65 9.61 -16.57 11.57
N ARG A 66 8.30 -16.34 11.48
CA ARG A 66 7.60 -16.01 10.22
C ARG A 66 8.07 -14.70 9.56
N GLY A 67 8.56 -13.74 10.34
CA GLY A 67 8.99 -12.43 9.84
C GLY A 67 10.32 -12.45 9.09
N ARG A 68 11.16 -13.46 9.32
CA ARG A 68 12.52 -13.55 8.77
C ARG A 68 12.55 -13.49 7.24
N ARG A 69 11.75 -14.33 6.58
CA ARG A 69 11.73 -14.39 5.10
C ARG A 69 11.22 -13.07 4.50
N THR A 70 10.19 -12.48 5.11
CA THR A 70 9.65 -11.18 4.70
C THR A 70 10.71 -10.08 4.84
N LEU A 71 11.45 -10.06 5.95
CA LEU A 71 12.54 -9.11 6.19
C LEU A 71 13.61 -9.18 5.09
N LEU A 72 14.10 -10.38 4.81
CA LEU A 72 15.16 -10.59 3.81
C LEU A 72 14.68 -10.23 2.40
N ASN A 73 13.45 -10.61 2.02
CA ASN A 73 12.87 -10.22 0.73
C ASN A 73 12.75 -8.70 0.59
N LEU A 74 12.21 -8.02 1.61
CA LEU A 74 12.08 -6.57 1.65
C LEU A 74 13.44 -5.90 1.52
N SER A 75 14.41 -6.34 2.31
CA SER A 75 15.75 -5.78 2.31
C SER A 75 16.43 -5.99 0.95
N ALA A 76 16.38 -7.20 0.40
CA ALA A 76 16.91 -7.51 -0.92
C ALA A 76 16.29 -6.64 -2.03
N ALA A 77 14.98 -6.42 -1.99
CA ALA A 77 14.30 -5.57 -2.95
C ALA A 77 14.82 -4.12 -2.91
N HIS A 78 15.02 -3.56 -1.71
CA HIS A 78 15.54 -2.21 -1.52
C HIS A 78 17.03 -2.10 -1.87
N LEU A 79 17.83 -3.11 -1.52
CA LEU A 79 19.25 -3.19 -1.86
C LEU A 79 19.48 -3.18 -3.38
N ARG A 80 18.65 -3.87 -4.16
CA ARG A 80 18.74 -3.82 -5.63
C ARG A 80 18.55 -2.41 -6.18
N GLU A 81 17.60 -1.64 -5.62
CA GLU A 81 17.36 -0.28 -6.07
C GLU A 81 18.48 0.69 -5.65
N LEU A 82 19.05 0.50 -4.46
CA LEU A 82 20.22 1.25 -4.03
C LEU A 82 21.44 0.97 -4.92
N ARG A 83 21.68 -0.31 -5.26
CA ARG A 83 22.80 -0.73 -6.13
C ARG A 83 22.62 -0.26 -7.57
N LYS A 84 21.41 -0.27 -8.13
CA LYS A 84 21.13 0.34 -9.44
C LYS A 84 21.47 1.83 -9.47
N SER A 85 21.21 2.53 -8.38
CA SER A 85 21.48 3.97 -8.26
C SER A 85 22.97 4.25 -7.99
N HIS A 86 23.72 3.27 -7.48
CA HIS A 86 25.13 3.40 -7.08
C HIS A 86 25.92 2.10 -7.36
N PRO A 87 26.20 1.77 -8.63
CA PRO A 87 26.74 0.46 -9.02
C PRO A 87 28.19 0.20 -8.59
N GLY A 88 28.97 1.25 -8.29
CA GLY A 88 30.40 1.14 -7.97
C GLY A 88 30.72 1.16 -6.49
N GLU A 89 29.70 1.13 -5.62
CA GLU A 89 29.90 1.29 -4.18
C GLU A 89 29.92 -0.01 -3.43
N ARG A 90 30.77 -0.02 -2.40
CA ARG A 90 30.96 -1.18 -1.56
C ARG A 90 29.68 -1.52 -0.78
N LEU A 91 29.29 -2.78 -0.85
CA LEU A 91 28.13 -3.35 -0.19
C LEU A 91 28.58 -4.30 0.93
N VAL A 92 28.59 -3.80 2.16
CA VAL A 92 28.95 -4.56 3.36
C VAL A 92 27.69 -4.89 4.17
N TRP A 93 27.48 -6.18 4.44
CA TRP A 93 26.37 -6.66 5.26
C TRP A 93 26.86 -7.18 6.61
N VAL A 94 26.23 -6.75 7.70
CA VAL A 94 26.43 -7.26 9.05
C VAL A 94 25.14 -7.90 9.59
N ASP A 95 25.15 -9.21 9.85
CA ASP A 95 24.04 -9.96 10.46
C ASP A 95 24.30 -10.17 11.95
N ILE A 96 23.56 -9.44 12.80
CA ILE A 96 23.75 -9.41 14.25
C ILE A 96 22.80 -10.40 14.94
N GLY A 97 23.38 -11.31 15.72
CA GLY A 97 22.68 -12.47 16.27
C GLY A 97 22.33 -13.48 15.17
N GLY A 98 23.26 -13.69 14.23
CA GLY A 98 23.05 -14.52 13.05
C GLY A 98 22.98 -16.02 13.32
N GLY A 99 23.37 -16.47 14.52
CA GLY A 99 23.30 -17.86 14.98
C GLY A 99 23.99 -18.82 14.01
N THR A 100 23.23 -19.79 13.49
CA THR A 100 23.70 -20.82 12.55
C THR A 100 24.00 -20.29 11.14
N GLY A 101 23.84 -18.99 10.90
CA GLY A 101 24.07 -18.39 9.57
C GLY A 101 22.95 -18.65 8.56
N TYR A 102 21.78 -19.07 9.03
CA TYR A 102 20.65 -19.41 8.15
C TYR A 102 20.12 -18.20 7.36
N ASN A 103 20.20 -16.98 7.90
CA ASN A 103 19.78 -15.77 7.18
C ASN A 103 20.63 -15.54 5.93
N ILE A 104 21.95 -15.74 6.02
CA ILE A 104 22.90 -15.62 4.90
C ILE A 104 22.56 -16.64 3.82
N GLU A 105 22.23 -17.87 4.21
CA GLU A 105 21.74 -18.89 3.28
C GLU A 105 20.42 -18.54 2.59
N LEU A 106 19.47 -17.97 3.34
CA LEU A 106 18.22 -17.51 2.74
C LEU A 106 18.42 -16.31 1.82
N MET A 107 19.32 -15.40 2.21
CA MET A 107 19.64 -14.23 1.42
C MET A 107 20.23 -14.63 0.07
N ASP A 108 21.16 -15.59 0.02
CA ASP A 108 21.78 -16.06 -1.23
C ASP A 108 20.75 -16.48 -2.31
N LYS A 109 19.63 -17.07 -1.89
CA LYS A 109 18.54 -17.49 -2.78
C LYS A 109 17.77 -16.32 -3.40
N ILE A 110 17.87 -15.13 -2.81
CA ILE A 110 17.10 -13.94 -3.18
C ILE A 110 18.05 -12.87 -3.77
N PHE A 111 19.16 -12.62 -3.10
CA PHE A 111 20.22 -11.70 -3.44
C PHE A 111 21.56 -12.43 -3.24
N PRO A 112 22.22 -12.89 -4.32
CA PRO A 112 23.40 -13.74 -4.23
C PRO A 112 24.48 -13.16 -3.33
N ILE A 113 25.13 -14.00 -2.52
CA ILE A 113 26.16 -13.54 -1.60
C ILE A 113 27.36 -12.95 -2.34
N SER A 114 27.61 -13.38 -3.58
CA SER A 114 28.64 -12.82 -4.46
C SER A 114 28.44 -11.35 -4.81
N GLU A 115 27.23 -10.80 -4.65
CA GLU A 115 26.96 -9.37 -4.88
C GLU A 115 27.44 -8.50 -3.71
N PHE A 116 27.66 -9.08 -2.52
CA PHE A 116 28.24 -8.38 -1.38
C PHE A 116 29.76 -8.41 -1.44
N ASP A 117 30.39 -7.26 -1.19
CA ASP A 117 31.85 -7.18 -1.08
C ASP A 117 32.34 -7.86 0.20
N ALA A 118 31.54 -7.78 1.28
CA ALA A 118 31.80 -8.49 2.53
C ALA A 118 30.49 -8.75 3.30
N VAL A 119 30.42 -9.91 3.94
CA VAL A 119 29.34 -10.29 4.86
C VAL A 119 29.94 -10.72 6.19
N TYR A 120 29.45 -10.15 7.28
CA TYR A 120 29.90 -10.43 8.64
C TYR A 120 28.74 -11.01 9.45
N LEU A 121 28.94 -12.20 10.01
CA LEU A 121 28.02 -12.80 10.97
C LEU A 121 28.57 -12.57 12.37
N ILE A 122 27.80 -11.90 13.23
CA ILE A 122 28.15 -11.66 14.63
C ILE A 122 27.19 -12.43 15.53
N ASP A 123 27.74 -13.24 16.43
CA ASP A 123 26.98 -13.90 17.49
C ASP A 123 27.87 -14.08 18.74
N LEU A 124 27.23 -14.24 19.90
CA LEU A 124 27.93 -14.47 21.17
C LEU A 124 28.11 -15.98 21.45
N CYS A 125 27.34 -16.83 20.78
CA CYS A 125 27.26 -18.28 21.02
C CYS A 125 28.16 -19.08 20.07
N GLU A 126 29.31 -19.55 20.57
CA GLU A 126 30.30 -20.25 19.76
C GLU A 126 29.79 -21.58 19.13
N PRO A 127 28.99 -22.42 19.81
CA PRO A 127 28.41 -23.62 19.20
C PRO A 127 27.59 -23.35 17.93
N LEU A 128 26.80 -22.26 17.90
CA LEU A 128 26.02 -21.89 16.71
C LEU A 128 26.95 -21.42 15.57
N LEU A 129 28.02 -20.71 15.91
CA LEU A 129 29.01 -20.24 14.94
C LEU A 129 29.78 -21.40 14.30
N GLN A 130 30.03 -22.49 15.01
CA GLN A 130 30.63 -23.69 14.43
C GLN A 130 29.75 -24.32 13.34
N VAL A 131 28.42 -24.33 13.55
CA VAL A 131 27.45 -24.72 12.52
C VAL A 131 27.51 -23.76 11.34
N ALA A 132 27.56 -22.44 11.59
CA ALA A 132 27.66 -21.42 10.54
C ALA A 132 28.94 -21.57 9.69
N ARG A 133 30.10 -21.75 10.32
CA ARG A 133 31.38 -21.96 9.62
C ARG A 133 31.34 -23.21 8.75
N SER A 134 30.84 -24.32 9.30
CA SER A 134 30.65 -25.56 8.55
C SER A 134 29.71 -25.39 7.35
N ARG A 135 28.63 -24.63 7.55
CA ARG A 135 27.64 -24.29 6.53
C ARG A 135 28.23 -23.45 5.40
N PHE A 136 29.05 -22.44 5.72
CA PHE A 136 29.65 -21.55 4.73
C PHE A 136 30.81 -22.22 3.99
N ALA A 137 31.63 -23.01 4.68
CA ALA A 137 32.68 -23.82 4.06
C ALA A 137 32.13 -24.78 2.99
N LYS A 138 30.99 -25.44 3.27
CA LYS A 138 30.30 -26.31 2.30
C LYS A 138 29.82 -25.58 1.03
N ARG A 139 29.62 -24.26 1.10
CA ARG A 139 29.19 -23.43 -0.04
C ARG A 139 30.32 -22.70 -0.75
N GLY A 140 31.53 -22.74 -0.19
CA GLY A 140 32.70 -22.08 -0.79
C GLY A 140 32.61 -20.56 -0.81
N TRP A 141 31.89 -19.93 0.13
CA TRP A 141 31.85 -18.46 0.21
C TRP A 141 33.12 -17.92 0.87
N HIS A 142 33.84 -17.07 0.14
CA HIS A 142 35.10 -16.47 0.61
C HIS A 142 34.93 -15.05 1.18
N ASN A 143 33.80 -14.42 0.89
CA ASN A 143 33.45 -13.07 1.34
C ASN A 143 32.59 -13.05 2.62
N VAL A 144 32.46 -14.19 3.31
CA VAL A 144 31.67 -14.32 4.56
C VAL A 144 32.61 -14.59 5.73
N THR A 145 32.57 -13.74 6.75
CA THR A 145 33.39 -13.85 7.97
C THR A 145 32.50 -14.06 9.19
N VAL A 146 32.86 -15.03 10.04
CA VAL A 146 32.12 -15.38 11.26
C VAL A 146 32.87 -14.91 12.50
N LEU A 147 32.23 -14.05 13.30
CA LEU A 147 32.83 -13.36 14.45
C LEU A 147 32.08 -13.71 15.74
N CYS A 148 32.81 -14.27 16.71
CA CYS A 148 32.32 -14.53 18.07
C CYS A 148 32.57 -13.28 18.93
N GLN A 149 31.58 -12.39 19.01
CA GLN A 149 31.72 -11.07 19.63
C GLN A 149 30.39 -10.63 20.28
N ASP A 150 30.48 -9.72 21.26
CA ASP A 150 29.30 -9.03 21.77
C ASP A 150 28.75 -8.07 20.71
N ALA A 151 27.44 -8.08 20.51
CA ALA A 151 26.75 -7.21 19.57
C ALA A 151 26.84 -5.73 19.93
N CYS A 152 26.99 -5.37 21.21
CA CYS A 152 27.11 -3.97 21.64
C CYS A 152 28.49 -3.40 21.33
N ASP A 153 29.51 -4.25 21.20
CA ASP A 153 30.91 -3.86 21.04
C ASP A 153 31.62 -4.47 19.81
N PHE A 154 30.84 -4.88 18.81
CA PHE A 154 31.38 -5.60 17.66
C PHE A 154 32.38 -4.78 16.83
N TYR A 155 33.36 -5.47 16.27
CA TYR A 155 34.47 -4.92 15.51
C TYR A 155 34.73 -5.73 14.25
N LEU A 156 34.76 -5.06 13.10
CA LEU A 156 35.07 -5.69 11.82
C LEU A 156 36.59 -5.73 11.60
N PRO A 157 37.16 -6.88 11.18
CA PRO A 157 38.62 -7.03 11.00
C PRO A 157 39.27 -5.95 10.13
N GLU A 158 38.54 -5.45 9.13
CA GLU A 158 39.02 -4.41 8.22
C GLU A 158 39.24 -3.05 8.86
N TRP A 159 38.59 -2.75 9.99
CA TRP A 159 38.80 -1.52 10.74
C TRP A 159 40.16 -1.48 11.45
N SER A 160 40.93 -2.58 11.42
CA SER A 160 42.27 -2.67 12.04
C SER A 160 43.37 -2.16 11.12
N ALA A 161 43.08 -2.06 9.83
CA ALA A 161 43.99 -1.48 8.86
C ALA A 161 44.11 0.03 9.11
N LYS A 162 45.35 0.55 9.09
CA LYS A 162 45.62 1.99 9.25
C LYS A 162 44.83 2.80 8.20
N GLY A 163 43.94 3.68 8.66
CA GLY A 163 43.22 4.64 7.82
C GLY A 163 41.76 4.27 7.48
N VAL A 164 41.23 3.14 7.96
CA VAL A 164 39.81 2.79 7.75
C VAL A 164 38.96 3.37 8.87
N ASN A 165 38.12 4.37 8.56
CA ASN A 165 37.15 4.92 9.50
C ASN A 165 35.94 3.97 9.60
N PRO A 166 35.57 3.46 10.79
CA PRO A 166 34.38 2.62 10.95
C PRO A 166 33.09 3.37 10.63
N GLN A 167 33.07 4.70 10.78
CA GLN A 167 31.89 5.52 10.56
C GLN A 167 31.42 5.42 9.11
N GLY A 168 30.15 5.05 8.93
CA GLY A 168 29.53 4.93 7.61
C GLY A 168 30.08 3.80 6.72
N SER A 169 30.91 2.89 7.25
CA SER A 169 31.54 1.80 6.50
C SER A 169 30.61 0.62 6.16
N VAL A 170 29.48 0.51 6.85
CA VAL A 170 28.51 -0.59 6.70
C VAL A 170 27.32 -0.15 5.86
N SER A 171 26.90 -0.98 4.91
CA SER A 171 25.80 -0.66 3.98
C SER A 171 24.47 -1.29 4.42
N PHE A 172 24.52 -2.45 5.09
CA PHE A 172 23.32 -3.17 5.49
C PHE A 172 23.51 -3.87 6.85
N VAL A 173 22.55 -3.73 7.75
CA VAL A 173 22.53 -4.43 9.04
C VAL A 173 21.23 -5.21 9.21
N THR A 174 21.30 -6.44 9.70
CA THR A 174 20.11 -7.23 10.06
C THR A 174 20.09 -7.65 11.52
N LEU A 175 18.90 -7.58 12.11
CA LEU A 175 18.57 -8.08 13.45
C LEU A 175 17.34 -8.98 13.31
N SER A 176 17.56 -10.27 13.04
CA SER A 176 16.47 -11.25 12.88
C SER A 176 16.26 -12.02 14.18
N TYR A 177 15.30 -11.58 14.99
CA TYR A 177 14.90 -12.13 16.29
C TYR A 177 16.02 -12.13 17.32
N SER A 178 16.87 -11.09 17.26
CA SER A 178 18.04 -10.91 18.13
C SER A 178 17.94 -9.66 19.03
N LEU A 179 17.26 -8.60 18.59
CA LEU A 179 17.15 -7.35 19.35
C LEU A 179 16.45 -7.55 20.71
N SER A 180 15.42 -8.39 20.77
CA SER A 180 14.72 -8.76 22.00
C SER A 180 15.58 -9.55 22.99
N MET A 181 16.65 -10.19 22.51
CA MET A 181 17.59 -10.96 23.33
C MET A 181 18.76 -10.10 23.87
N ILE A 182 18.96 -8.90 23.33
CA ILE A 182 20.09 -8.03 23.68
C ILE A 182 19.67 -7.08 24.83
N PRO A 183 20.33 -7.12 26.00
CA PRO A 183 19.99 -6.26 27.13
C PRO A 183 20.31 -4.78 26.86
N ASN A 184 21.52 -4.46 26.42
CA ASN A 184 21.99 -3.09 26.17
C ASN A 184 21.68 -2.64 24.72
N PHE A 185 20.41 -2.68 24.35
CA PHE A 185 19.96 -2.36 22.99
C PHE A 185 20.17 -0.88 22.59
N TYR A 186 20.27 0.04 23.56
CA TYR A 186 20.59 1.44 23.29
C TYR A 186 21.99 1.56 22.67
N THR A 187 23.00 0.98 23.32
CA THR A 187 24.39 1.01 22.84
C THR A 187 24.53 0.31 21.49
N LEU A 188 23.85 -0.82 21.31
CA LEU A 188 23.81 -1.53 20.03
C LEU A 188 23.26 -0.64 18.90
N LEU A 189 22.08 -0.04 19.08
CA LEU A 189 21.43 0.75 18.03
C LEU A 189 22.23 2.03 17.72
N ASP A 190 22.86 2.62 18.72
CA ASP A 190 23.75 3.79 18.55
C ASP A 190 25.02 3.42 17.79
N ARG A 191 25.59 2.24 18.08
CA ARG A 191 26.75 1.72 17.33
C ARG A 191 26.38 1.43 15.89
N ILE A 192 25.21 0.83 15.65
CA ILE A 192 24.72 0.58 14.29
C ILE A 192 24.59 1.91 13.55
N ASP A 193 23.94 2.92 14.13
CA ASP A 193 23.78 4.25 13.54
C ASP A 193 25.14 4.90 13.19
N HIS A 194 26.14 4.73 14.06
CA HIS A 194 27.50 5.24 13.82
C HIS A 194 28.20 4.58 12.61
N VAL A 195 28.10 3.26 12.47
CA VAL A 195 28.82 2.53 11.41
C VAL A 195 28.04 2.45 10.10
N LEU A 196 26.73 2.69 10.14
CA LEU A 196 25.84 2.60 8.98
C LEU A 196 26.03 3.80 8.06
N SER A 197 26.16 3.56 6.75
CA SER A 197 26.33 4.60 5.74
C SER A 197 25.20 5.64 5.83
N PRO A 198 25.49 6.93 6.11
CA PRO A 198 24.46 7.94 6.38
C PRO A 198 23.43 8.08 5.25
N GLN A 199 23.87 8.02 3.99
CA GLN A 199 23.00 8.21 2.84
C GLN A 199 22.36 6.90 2.36
N ARG A 200 23.04 5.76 2.48
CA ARG A 200 22.67 4.51 1.76
C ARG A 200 22.46 3.31 2.66
N GLY A 201 22.75 3.47 3.94
CA GLY A 201 22.65 2.41 4.90
C GLY A 201 21.21 1.95 5.08
N LEU A 202 21.02 0.63 5.11
CA LEU A 202 19.76 0.00 5.47
C LEU A 202 19.90 -0.79 6.76
N ILE A 203 18.86 -0.76 7.57
CA ILE A 203 18.74 -1.60 8.77
C ILE A 203 17.42 -2.36 8.71
N GLY A 204 17.51 -3.68 8.82
CA GLY A 204 16.38 -4.59 8.79
C GLY A 204 16.20 -5.29 10.14
N VAL A 205 15.01 -5.20 10.73
CA VAL A 205 14.69 -5.83 12.02
C VAL A 205 13.42 -6.67 11.90
N ALA A 206 13.47 -7.92 12.35
CA ALA A 206 12.27 -8.72 12.56
C ALA A 206 12.32 -9.29 13.96
N ASP A 207 11.34 -8.97 14.81
CA ASP A 207 11.38 -9.42 16.20
C ASP A 207 9.99 -9.57 16.79
N PHE A 208 9.93 -10.21 17.95
CA PHE A 208 8.76 -10.22 18.80
C PHE A 208 8.63 -8.88 19.55
N TYR A 209 7.40 -8.52 19.89
CA TYR A 209 7.16 -7.28 20.62
C TYR A 209 5.89 -7.37 21.47
N THR A 210 5.74 -6.40 22.36
CA THR A 210 4.44 -6.03 22.92
C THR A 210 4.24 -4.53 22.74
N ALA A 211 3.01 -4.12 22.45
CA ALA A 211 2.70 -2.71 22.21
C ALA A 211 2.51 -1.93 23.52
N GLY A 212 2.84 -0.64 23.51
CA GLY A 212 2.46 0.31 24.55
C GLY A 212 0.95 0.45 24.72
N LYS A 213 0.50 1.18 25.73
CA LYS A 213 -0.93 1.44 25.99
C LYS A 213 -1.51 2.47 25.01
N GLN A 214 -0.73 3.47 24.62
CA GLN A 214 -1.13 4.54 23.72
C GLN A 214 -0.08 4.69 22.61
N PRO A 215 -0.49 4.79 21.33
CA PRO A 215 0.43 5.07 20.25
C PRO A 215 0.79 6.57 20.21
N SER A 216 2.07 6.89 20.02
CA SER A 216 2.53 8.26 19.80
C SER A 216 2.10 8.80 18.42
N LEU A 217 2.12 10.13 18.23
CA LEU A 217 1.84 10.74 16.91
C LEU A 217 2.84 10.27 15.84
N HIS A 218 4.10 10.10 16.22
CA HIS A 218 5.13 9.54 15.35
C HIS A 218 4.79 8.12 14.90
N GLU A 219 4.35 7.27 15.83
CA GLU A 219 3.92 5.90 15.50
C GLU A 219 2.71 5.88 14.56
N LYS A 220 1.82 6.87 14.65
CA LYS A 220 0.72 7.03 13.68
C LYS A 220 1.25 7.45 12.30
N ALA A 221 2.21 8.37 12.23
CA ALA A 221 2.83 8.85 10.98
C ALA A 221 3.67 7.79 10.25
N ILE A 222 4.32 6.87 10.98
CA ILE A 222 5.08 5.77 10.38
C ILE A 222 4.15 4.74 9.71
N GLY A 223 2.90 4.67 10.17
CA GLY A 223 1.96 3.61 9.85
C GLY A 223 2.22 2.36 10.68
N GLY A 224 1.16 1.69 11.11
CA GLY A 224 1.28 0.56 12.04
C GLY A 224 -0.02 -0.15 12.31
N VAL A 225 -0.72 -0.55 11.25
CA VAL A 225 -1.96 -1.31 11.36
C VAL A 225 -1.69 -2.57 12.19
N SER A 226 -2.57 -2.84 13.15
CA SER A 226 -2.49 -4.01 14.03
C SER A 226 -1.24 -4.07 14.93
N LYS A 227 -0.58 -2.94 15.23
CA LYS A 227 0.49 -2.86 16.26
C LYS A 227 -0.07 -3.17 17.65
N GLU A 228 -1.25 -2.67 17.96
CA GLU A 228 -1.88 -2.80 19.28
C GLU A 228 -2.04 -4.27 19.71
N CYS A 229 -1.78 -4.53 20.99
CA CYS A 229 -1.96 -5.83 21.62
C CYS A 229 -3.05 -5.72 22.68
N GLY A 230 -3.97 -6.70 22.72
CA GLY A 230 -4.95 -6.79 23.80
C GLY A 230 -4.28 -6.90 25.17
N TRP A 231 -4.95 -6.43 26.22
CA TRP A 231 -4.38 -6.36 27.58
C TRP A 231 -3.81 -7.70 28.06
N LEU A 232 -4.60 -8.78 27.93
CA LEU A 232 -4.16 -10.14 28.30
C LEU A 232 -2.91 -10.57 27.53
N SER A 233 -2.91 -10.35 26.20
CA SER A 233 -1.79 -10.74 25.34
C SER A 233 -0.51 -9.96 25.66
N ARG A 234 -0.62 -8.68 26.02
CA ARG A 234 0.53 -7.84 26.40
C ARG A 234 1.25 -8.42 27.63
N TRP A 235 0.51 -8.65 28.70
CA TRP A 235 1.09 -9.12 29.96
C TRP A 235 1.54 -10.57 29.87
N PHE A 236 0.72 -11.44 29.27
CA PHE A 236 1.05 -12.85 29.11
C PHE A 236 2.38 -13.04 28.39
N TRP A 237 2.57 -12.40 27.23
CA TRP A 237 3.80 -12.58 26.47
C TRP A 237 5.01 -11.91 27.11
N GLN A 238 4.87 -10.76 27.76
CA GLN A 238 5.98 -10.16 28.51
C GLN A 238 6.49 -11.10 29.58
N ILE A 239 5.59 -11.62 30.43
CA ILE A 239 5.96 -12.54 31.52
C ILE A 239 6.51 -13.85 30.95
N TRP A 240 5.88 -14.39 29.91
CA TRP A 240 6.29 -15.65 29.31
C TRP A 240 7.72 -15.61 28.77
N PHE A 241 8.04 -14.59 27.98
CA PHE A 241 9.38 -14.46 27.38
C PHE A 241 10.44 -14.01 28.40
N ASP A 242 10.04 -13.38 29.51
CA ASP A 242 10.95 -13.03 30.60
C ASP A 242 11.56 -14.28 31.27
N PHE A 243 10.83 -15.40 31.32
CA PHE A 243 11.37 -16.70 31.78
C PHE A 243 12.57 -17.18 30.95
N ASP A 244 12.59 -16.85 29.65
CA ASP A 244 13.69 -17.16 28.73
C ASP A 244 14.71 -16.00 28.63
N HIS A 245 14.57 -14.97 29.47
CA HIS A 245 15.33 -13.72 29.43
C HIS A 245 15.26 -12.97 28.09
N VAL A 246 14.16 -13.13 27.37
CA VAL A 246 13.85 -12.39 26.14
C VAL A 246 12.90 -11.26 26.50
N SER A 247 13.32 -10.01 26.27
CA SER A 247 12.56 -8.87 26.75
C SER A 247 11.75 -8.22 25.63
N LEU A 248 10.43 -8.45 25.67
CA LEU A 248 9.45 -7.92 24.70
C LEU A 248 8.99 -6.49 24.98
N SER A 249 9.73 -5.75 25.81
CA SER A 249 9.40 -4.36 26.18
C SER A 249 9.19 -3.49 24.93
N PRO A 250 8.14 -2.63 24.91
CA PRO A 250 7.91 -1.71 23.79
C PRO A 250 9.07 -0.75 23.55
N ALA A 251 9.92 -0.50 24.55
CA ALA A 251 11.04 0.45 24.48
C ALA A 251 12.04 0.13 23.36
N ARG A 252 12.30 -1.15 23.07
CA ARG A 252 13.24 -1.56 22.01
C ARG A 252 12.81 -1.05 20.65
N ARG A 253 11.55 -1.28 20.32
CA ARG A 253 10.98 -0.85 19.04
C ARG A 253 10.80 0.67 19.00
N ALA A 254 10.39 1.28 20.11
CA ALA A 254 10.24 2.74 20.18
C ALA A 254 11.59 3.45 19.95
N TYR A 255 12.68 2.95 20.55
CA TYR A 255 14.01 3.50 20.34
C TYR A 255 14.53 3.26 18.92
N LEU A 256 14.27 2.07 18.34
CA LEU A 256 14.56 1.79 16.93
C LEU A 256 13.86 2.79 15.99
N GLU A 257 12.55 2.98 16.17
CA GLU A 257 11.72 3.89 15.36
C GLU A 257 12.03 5.38 15.63
N TYR A 258 12.74 5.70 16.72
CA TYR A 258 13.22 7.04 17.07
C TYR A 258 14.63 7.33 16.50
N ARG A 259 15.54 6.35 16.58
CA ARG A 259 16.92 6.51 16.11
C ARG A 259 17.04 6.49 14.59
N PHE A 260 16.15 5.77 13.91
CA PHE A 260 16.21 5.58 12.47
C PHE A 260 14.95 6.07 11.77
N GLY A 261 15.10 6.49 10.52
CA GLY A 261 13.98 6.76 9.63
C GLY A 261 13.34 5.47 9.16
N THR A 262 12.02 5.31 9.36
CA THR A 262 11.31 4.09 8.95
C THR A 262 10.97 4.13 7.47
N ILE A 263 11.33 3.08 6.72
CA ILE A 263 10.92 2.89 5.32
C ILE A 263 9.68 2.00 5.26
N LYS A 264 9.73 0.84 5.93
CA LYS A 264 8.65 -0.15 5.99
C LYS A 264 8.42 -0.62 7.41
N SER A 265 7.16 -0.83 7.74
CA SER A 265 6.74 -1.45 8.98
C SER A 265 5.63 -2.45 8.66
N TYR A 266 5.66 -3.63 9.27
CA TYR A 266 4.60 -4.62 9.20
C TYR A 266 4.44 -5.31 10.54
N ASN A 267 3.19 -5.52 10.96
CA ASN A 267 2.85 -6.17 12.21
C ASN A 267 2.09 -7.47 11.93
N GLY A 268 2.68 -8.60 12.29
CA GLY A 268 2.10 -9.92 12.11
C GLY A 268 1.77 -10.61 13.44
N ARG A 269 1.01 -11.71 13.34
CA ARG A 269 0.66 -12.57 14.48
C ARG A 269 1.01 -14.01 14.16
N ASN A 270 1.76 -14.67 15.03
CA ASN A 270 2.07 -16.07 14.86
C ASN A 270 0.92 -16.95 15.38
N ARG A 271 0.58 -17.98 14.61
CA ARG A 271 -0.54 -18.92 14.86
C ARG A 271 -0.06 -20.30 15.37
N PHE A 272 1.22 -20.44 15.72
CA PHE A 272 1.89 -21.74 15.89
C PHE A 272 1.53 -22.53 17.16
N ILE A 273 1.25 -21.89 18.30
CA ILE A 273 1.31 -22.61 19.59
C ILE A 273 -0.06 -23.01 20.17
N ILE A 274 -1.11 -22.20 20.07
CA ILE A 274 -2.50 -22.60 20.41
C ILE A 274 -3.47 -21.76 19.55
N PRO A 275 -4.36 -22.35 18.73
CA PRO A 275 -5.12 -21.59 17.74
C PRO A 275 -6.16 -20.60 18.30
N PHE A 276 -6.50 -20.64 19.60
CA PHE A 276 -7.68 -19.94 20.12
C PHE A 276 -7.48 -18.91 21.26
N ILE A 277 -6.35 -18.87 21.99
CA ILE A 277 -6.28 -18.03 23.21
C ILE A 277 -5.24 -16.89 23.14
N VAL A 278 -4.00 -17.09 22.67
CA VAL A 278 -3.02 -15.99 22.54
C VAL A 278 -2.10 -16.20 21.34
N ARG A 279 -1.98 -15.19 20.46
CA ARG A 279 -1.09 -15.21 19.27
C ARG A 279 0.16 -14.37 19.54
N ILE A 280 1.35 -14.88 19.22
CA ILE A 280 2.61 -14.16 19.47
C ILE A 280 2.72 -12.97 18.49
N PRO A 281 2.85 -11.72 18.97
CA PRO A 281 3.10 -10.56 18.12
C PRO A 281 4.51 -10.61 17.54
N TYR A 282 4.65 -10.35 16.25
CA TYR A 282 5.96 -10.05 15.67
C TYR A 282 5.85 -8.87 14.71
N TYR A 283 6.96 -8.20 14.47
CA TYR A 283 7.04 -7.13 13.49
C TYR A 283 8.18 -7.39 12.51
N VAL A 284 8.05 -6.78 11.33
CA VAL A 284 9.11 -6.65 10.34
C VAL A 284 9.25 -5.16 10.07
N TRP A 285 10.46 -4.64 10.18
CA TRP A 285 10.75 -3.23 10.05
C TRP A 285 12.01 -3.05 9.22
N LEU A 286 11.97 -2.08 8.31
CA LEU A 286 13.09 -1.68 7.48
C LEU A 286 13.24 -0.18 7.62
N GLY A 287 14.46 0.28 7.88
CA GLY A 287 14.78 1.70 8.01
C GLY A 287 16.14 2.06 7.46
N ARG A 288 16.49 3.33 7.64
CA ARG A 288 17.75 3.96 7.23
C ARG A 288 18.16 5.06 8.22
N PRO A 289 19.42 5.55 8.18
CA PRO A 289 19.84 6.66 9.03
C PRO A 289 18.97 7.90 8.84
N ARG A 290 18.77 8.66 9.92
CA ARG A 290 18.01 9.93 9.88
C ARG A 290 18.71 11.02 9.06
N SER A 291 20.03 10.95 8.96
CA SER A 291 20.88 11.89 8.24
C SER A 291 20.84 11.75 6.71
N CYS A 292 20.03 10.82 6.18
CA CYS A 292 19.88 10.67 4.76
C CYS A 292 19.16 11.87 4.12
N ASP A 293 19.41 12.11 2.83
CA ASP A 293 18.71 13.17 2.10
C ASP A 293 17.23 12.82 1.89
N VAL A 294 16.36 13.67 2.43
CA VAL A 294 14.89 13.60 2.33
C VAL A 294 14.29 14.79 1.57
N SER A 295 15.13 15.66 0.99
CA SER A 295 14.71 16.95 0.41
C SER A 295 13.67 16.80 -0.69
N LYS A 296 13.81 15.76 -1.54
CA LYS A 296 12.84 15.43 -2.59
C LYS A 296 11.45 15.14 -2.01
N PHE A 297 11.39 14.42 -0.89
CA PHE A 297 10.12 14.06 -0.25
C PHE A 297 9.52 15.25 0.49
N CYS A 298 10.33 16.06 1.17
CA CYS A 298 9.87 17.32 1.77
C CYS A 298 9.27 18.24 0.69
N HIS A 299 9.96 18.43 -0.44
CA HIS A 299 9.42 19.21 -1.56
C HIS A 299 8.11 18.63 -2.12
N ALA A 300 8.03 17.31 -2.24
CA ALA A 300 6.82 16.65 -2.72
C ALA A 300 5.64 16.78 -1.76
N PHE A 301 5.89 16.83 -0.45
CA PHE A 301 4.88 17.04 0.56
C PHE A 301 4.45 18.50 0.63
N GLU A 302 5.39 19.41 0.82
CA GLU A 302 5.14 20.82 1.08
C GLU A 302 4.69 21.56 -0.19
N VAL A 303 5.48 21.48 -1.26
CA VAL A 303 5.25 22.28 -2.47
C VAL A 303 4.27 21.57 -3.40
N GLU A 304 4.54 20.32 -3.76
CA GLU A 304 3.73 19.61 -4.76
C GLU A 304 2.44 19.03 -4.17
N GLY A 305 2.36 18.88 -2.85
CA GLY A 305 1.17 18.43 -2.15
C GLY A 305 0.24 19.58 -1.73
N GLY A 306 0.70 20.83 -1.82
CA GLY A 306 -0.03 21.98 -1.28
C GLY A 306 -0.13 21.92 0.25
N ASN A 307 0.97 21.61 0.93
CA ASN A 307 1.03 21.66 2.39
C ASN A 307 1.86 22.87 2.84
N MET A 308 1.79 23.20 4.12
CA MET A 308 2.55 24.34 4.66
C MET A 308 4.06 24.07 4.61
N ILE A 309 4.81 24.96 3.97
CA ILE A 309 6.28 24.88 3.89
C ILE A 309 6.88 24.92 5.30
N GLY A 310 7.82 24.02 5.57
CA GLY A 310 8.44 23.86 6.90
C GLY A 310 7.63 23.00 7.87
N ASN A 311 6.42 22.56 7.52
CA ASN A 311 5.71 21.50 8.22
C ASN A 311 5.83 20.20 7.42
N CYS A 312 6.65 19.25 7.89
CA CYS A 312 6.80 17.93 7.29
C CYS A 312 5.86 16.86 7.90
N SER A 313 4.89 17.27 8.72
CA SER A 313 3.89 16.38 9.32
C SER A 313 2.52 16.64 8.70
N PRO A 314 1.68 15.60 8.49
CA PRO A 314 0.29 15.79 8.10
C PRO A 314 -0.41 16.72 9.09
N SER A 315 -1.10 17.75 8.60
CA SER A 315 -1.91 18.63 9.43
C SER A 315 -3.38 18.39 9.16
N THR A 316 -4.17 18.12 10.20
CA THR A 316 -5.63 18.08 10.09
C THR A 316 -6.12 19.53 10.04
N PHE A 317 -6.43 20.06 8.85
CA PHE A 317 -6.89 21.46 8.70
C PHE A 317 -8.35 21.71 9.11
N VAL A 318 -8.92 20.81 9.92
CA VAL A 318 -10.16 21.10 10.65
C VAL A 318 -9.90 20.82 12.12
N THR A 319 -9.58 21.88 12.86
CA THR A 319 -9.81 21.93 14.30
C THR A 319 -11.33 21.88 14.50
N LEU A 320 -11.92 20.68 14.45
CA LEU A 320 -13.12 20.44 15.23
C LEU A 320 -12.73 20.84 16.64
N LYS A 321 -13.47 21.77 17.25
CA LYS A 321 -13.27 22.22 18.62
C LYS A 321 -13.16 21.01 19.54
N GLU A 322 -11.95 20.49 19.74
CA GLU A 322 -11.62 19.65 20.87
C GLU A 322 -11.64 20.61 22.06
N THR A 323 -12.68 20.45 22.84
CA THR A 323 -12.86 21.03 24.16
C THR A 323 -11.56 20.99 24.97
N ASP A 324 -11.14 22.18 25.39
CA ASP A 324 -10.30 22.52 26.54
C ASP A 324 -9.04 21.68 26.80
N ASN A 325 -7.92 22.19 26.29
CA ASN A 325 -6.71 22.39 27.10
C ASN A 325 -6.07 23.72 26.69
N VAL A 326 -6.62 24.81 27.23
CA VAL A 326 -6.06 26.16 27.10
C VAL A 326 -4.75 26.19 27.89
N VAL A 327 -3.63 25.96 27.21
CA VAL A 327 -2.39 26.66 27.60
C VAL A 327 -2.49 28.02 26.91
N PRO A 328 -2.60 29.14 27.64
CA PRO A 328 -2.64 30.44 27.01
C PRO A 328 -1.36 30.66 26.21
N PRO A 329 -1.41 31.37 25.07
CA PRO A 329 -0.21 31.73 24.34
C PRO A 329 0.68 32.56 25.26
N LEU A 330 1.88 32.07 25.54
CA LEU A 330 2.91 32.85 26.21
C LEU A 330 3.35 33.96 25.24
N GLU A 331 2.94 35.20 25.52
CA GLU A 331 3.51 36.39 24.90
C GLU A 331 4.99 36.49 25.30
N ILE A 332 5.87 35.91 24.50
CA ILE A 332 7.31 36.13 24.61
C ILE A 332 7.55 37.55 24.09
N GLY A 333 7.76 38.50 25.00
CA GLY A 333 8.08 39.88 24.68
C GLY A 333 9.36 40.00 23.83
N GLU A 334 9.53 41.17 23.20
CA GLU A 334 10.69 41.44 22.35
C GLU A 334 12.02 41.19 23.09
N PRO A 335 13.00 40.54 22.43
CA PRO A 335 14.25 40.19 23.06
C PRO A 335 15.01 41.44 23.54
N VAL A 336 15.34 41.45 24.83
CA VAL A 336 16.03 42.55 25.54
C VAL A 336 17.44 42.84 25.00
N ILE A 337 17.97 41.98 24.12
CA ILE A 337 19.31 42.11 23.57
C ILE A 337 19.21 42.28 22.05
N PRO A 338 19.64 43.42 21.48
CA PRO A 338 19.71 43.58 20.03
C PRO A 338 20.71 42.57 19.45
N LEU A 339 20.24 41.72 18.52
CA LEU A 339 21.09 40.79 17.80
C LEU A 339 22.05 41.55 16.89
N ASN A 340 23.33 41.65 17.29
CA ASN A 340 24.40 42.11 16.41
C ASN A 340 24.60 41.09 15.27
N LYS A 341 24.28 41.50 14.03
CA LYS A 341 24.35 40.69 12.80
C LYS A 341 25.78 40.43 12.28
N GLU A 342 26.82 40.50 13.10
CA GLU A 342 28.21 40.47 12.61
C GLU A 342 29.04 39.23 13.04
N ARG A 343 28.42 38.13 13.47
CA ARG A 343 29.14 36.85 13.67
C ARG A 343 28.41 35.69 13.01
N ALA A 344 28.47 35.65 11.68
CA ALA A 344 28.11 34.47 10.90
C ALA A 344 29.27 34.07 9.99
N SER A 345 30.34 33.54 10.57
CA SER A 345 31.26 32.67 9.83
C SER A 345 32.01 31.74 10.78
N SER A 346 31.93 30.44 10.48
CA SER A 346 32.84 29.35 10.87
C SER A 346 32.54 28.43 12.06
N ASN A 347 31.30 28.25 12.51
CA ASN A 347 30.93 27.06 13.28
C ASN A 347 29.86 26.26 12.52
N HIS A 348 30.16 24.99 12.23
CA HIS A 348 29.12 24.00 11.93
C HIS A 348 28.31 23.82 13.21
N ASP A 349 27.28 24.64 13.39
CA ASP A 349 26.30 24.41 14.44
C ASP A 349 25.64 23.07 14.16
N MET A 350 26.01 22.06 14.98
CA MET A 350 25.25 20.83 15.07
C MET A 350 23.85 21.21 15.54
N VAL A 351 22.91 21.39 14.61
CA VAL A 351 21.49 21.43 14.94
C VAL A 351 21.15 20.04 15.45
N ILE A 352 21.13 19.89 16.78
CA ILE A 352 20.55 18.71 17.42
C ILE A 352 19.05 18.83 17.19
N ASP A 353 18.55 18.21 16.13
CA ASP A 353 17.14 18.13 15.87
C ASP A 353 16.49 17.19 16.91
N VAL A 354 15.98 17.79 17.99
CA VAL A 354 15.30 17.08 19.09
C VAL A 354 13.92 16.56 18.64
N MET A 355 13.52 16.77 17.38
CA MET A 355 12.23 16.29 16.88
C MET A 355 12.20 14.79 16.63
N PRO A 356 11.01 14.15 16.77
CA PRO A 356 10.83 12.78 16.30
C PRO A 356 11.13 12.70 14.79
N PRO A 357 11.59 11.54 14.29
CA PRO A 357 11.83 11.38 12.86
C PRO A 357 10.60 11.72 12.01
N LEU A 358 10.83 12.15 10.78
CA LEU A 358 9.77 12.34 9.81
C LEU A 358 8.98 11.05 9.54
N SER A 359 7.81 11.18 8.92
CA SER A 359 6.96 10.04 8.56
C SER A 359 7.65 9.07 7.61
N SER A 360 7.13 7.84 7.50
CA SER A 360 7.74 6.81 6.64
C SER A 360 7.78 7.17 5.16
N PHE A 361 6.94 8.13 4.73
CA PHE A 361 6.97 8.73 3.40
C PHE A 361 8.34 9.35 3.08
N HIS A 362 8.93 10.08 4.02
CA HIS A 362 10.14 10.88 3.78
C HIS A 362 11.39 10.02 3.57
N TYR A 363 11.40 8.82 4.12
CA TYR A 363 12.54 7.92 4.08
C TYR A 363 12.50 6.91 2.92
N GLN A 364 11.45 6.92 2.09
CA GLN A 364 11.35 6.04 0.92
C GLN A 364 12.50 6.29 -0.08
N LEU A 365 12.75 5.33 -0.98
CA LEU A 365 13.92 5.37 -1.85
C LEU A 365 13.72 6.22 -3.12
N LYS A 366 12.55 6.15 -3.77
CA LYS A 366 12.40 6.72 -5.13
C LYS A 366 11.19 7.63 -5.33
N LYS A 367 9.97 7.09 -5.17
CA LYS A 367 8.76 7.69 -5.75
C LYS A 367 7.83 8.26 -4.66
N PRO A 368 7.69 9.60 -4.56
CA PRO A 368 6.85 10.25 -3.55
C PRO A 368 5.39 10.38 -4.00
N TRP A 369 4.74 9.27 -4.38
CA TRP A 369 3.36 9.32 -4.90
C TRP A 369 2.32 9.52 -3.80
N ARG A 370 2.42 8.73 -2.72
CA ARG A 370 1.42 8.69 -1.65
C ARG A 370 1.80 9.62 -0.51
N LEU A 371 1.12 10.75 -0.40
CA LEU A 371 1.37 11.71 0.68
C LEU A 371 1.02 11.08 2.04
N PRO A 372 1.76 11.42 3.11
CA PRO A 372 1.50 10.89 4.44
C PRO A 372 0.17 11.42 4.97
N TYR A 373 -0.53 10.58 5.73
CA TYR A 373 -1.81 10.90 6.37
C TYR A 373 -1.89 10.24 7.74
N TYR A 374 -2.72 10.79 8.61
CA TYR A 374 -3.05 10.14 9.89
C TYR A 374 -4.31 9.30 9.75
N ASP A 375 -4.33 8.14 10.39
CA ASP A 375 -5.52 7.32 10.47
C ASP A 375 -6.61 8.03 11.30
N HIS A 376 -7.66 8.50 10.61
CA HIS A 376 -8.87 9.04 11.22
C HIS A 376 -9.88 7.91 11.52
N PRO A 377 -10.74 8.01 12.54
CA PRO A 377 -11.77 7.01 12.81
C PRO A 377 -12.61 6.62 11.58
N VAL A 378 -12.93 7.57 10.70
CA VAL A 378 -13.66 7.34 9.44
C VAL A 378 -12.94 6.33 8.53
N HIS A 379 -11.61 6.30 8.54
CA HIS A 379 -10.84 5.33 7.74
C HIS A 379 -11.09 3.89 8.20
N LYS A 380 -11.42 3.67 9.48
CA LYS A 380 -11.71 2.33 10.02
C LYS A 380 -13.07 1.79 9.58
N GLU A 381 -13.95 2.65 9.10
CA GLU A 381 -15.24 2.25 8.52
C GLU A 381 -15.04 1.58 7.16
N PHE A 382 -14.01 1.98 6.43
CA PHE A 382 -13.64 1.38 5.14
C PHE A 382 -12.76 0.13 5.35
N ARG A 383 -13.37 -1.05 5.22
CA ARG A 383 -12.62 -2.32 5.30
C ARG A 383 -11.86 -2.67 4.02
N THR A 384 -12.26 -2.09 2.89
CA THR A 384 -11.69 -2.36 1.56
C THR A 384 -12.05 -1.22 0.59
N PHE A 385 -11.53 -1.28 -0.64
CA PHE A 385 -11.87 -0.35 -1.71
C PHE A 385 -13.34 -0.53 -2.14
N ILE A 386 -13.99 0.58 -2.46
CA ILE A 386 -15.38 0.56 -2.93
C ILE A 386 -15.42 0.07 -4.38
N TYR A 387 -14.56 0.66 -5.21
CA TYR A 387 -14.49 0.41 -6.65
C TYR A 387 -13.14 -0.22 -7.01
N SER A 388 -13.16 -1.36 -7.69
CA SER A 388 -11.96 -2.01 -8.26
C SER A 388 -11.62 -1.51 -9.66
N PHE A 389 -12.53 -0.77 -10.28
CA PHE A 389 -12.43 -0.11 -11.59
C PHE A 389 -13.36 1.11 -11.63
N THR A 390 -13.15 1.99 -12.60
CA THR A 390 -13.85 3.29 -12.73
C THR A 390 -15.06 3.20 -13.68
N TRP A 391 -16.13 3.96 -13.44
CA TRP A 391 -17.38 3.96 -14.23
C TRP A 391 -17.55 5.26 -15.03
N GLU A 392 -16.43 5.81 -15.50
CA GLU A 392 -16.37 7.03 -16.29
C GLU A 392 -15.49 6.78 -17.49
N ASP A 393 -15.94 7.19 -18.67
CA ASP A 393 -15.21 6.99 -19.91
C ASP A 393 -14.09 8.04 -20.07
N PRO A 394 -12.81 7.69 -19.86
CA PRO A 394 -11.73 8.66 -20.00
C PRO A 394 -11.49 9.02 -21.46
N PHE A 395 -11.92 8.21 -22.44
CA PHE A 395 -11.80 8.56 -23.86
C PHE A 395 -12.75 9.69 -24.22
N ASP A 396 -13.93 9.72 -23.63
CA ASP A 396 -14.86 10.83 -23.79
C ASP A 396 -14.36 12.09 -23.07
N ASP A 397 -13.82 11.95 -21.86
CA ASP A 397 -13.19 13.05 -21.12
C ASP A 397 -12.11 13.77 -21.96
N MET A 398 -11.23 13.00 -22.63
CA MET A 398 -10.13 13.56 -23.41
C MET A 398 -10.59 14.43 -24.59
N LYS A 399 -11.82 14.27 -25.09
CA LYS A 399 -12.39 15.15 -26.13
C LYS A 399 -12.67 16.56 -25.61
N HIS A 400 -12.89 16.70 -24.31
CA HIS A 400 -13.34 17.94 -23.68
C HIS A 400 -12.30 18.58 -22.77
N LEU A 401 -11.41 17.78 -22.17
CA LEU A 401 -10.41 18.27 -21.23
C LEU A 401 -9.32 19.13 -21.87
N GLN A 402 -8.99 18.93 -23.15
CA GLN A 402 -7.93 19.68 -23.85
C GLN A 402 -6.62 19.74 -23.02
N LEU A 403 -6.14 18.57 -22.60
CA LEU A 403 -4.97 18.44 -21.73
C LEU A 403 -3.65 18.62 -22.50
N THR A 404 -2.66 19.15 -21.79
CA THR A 404 -1.30 19.42 -22.21
C THR A 404 -0.32 19.04 -21.08
N GLY A 405 0.98 19.07 -21.38
CA GLY A 405 2.03 18.78 -20.39
C GLY A 405 2.15 19.79 -19.25
N GLU A 406 1.57 20.99 -19.37
CA GLU A 406 1.60 22.01 -18.32
C GLU A 406 0.41 21.92 -17.35
N ASP A 407 -0.57 21.08 -17.67
CA ASP A 407 -1.80 21.00 -16.89
C ASP A 407 -1.58 20.38 -15.50
N SER A 408 -2.29 20.94 -14.53
CA SER A 408 -2.37 20.44 -13.16
C SER A 408 -3.81 20.06 -12.86
N MET A 409 -4.02 18.77 -12.65
CA MET A 409 -5.34 18.16 -12.54
C MET A 409 -5.69 17.83 -11.09
N PHE A 410 -6.96 17.99 -10.74
CA PHE A 410 -7.56 17.46 -9.51
C PHE A 410 -8.62 16.43 -9.88
N VAL A 411 -8.43 15.18 -9.44
CA VAL A 411 -9.32 14.07 -9.80
C VAL A 411 -9.62 13.23 -8.57
N ILE A 412 -10.85 12.74 -8.46
CA ILE A 412 -11.17 11.71 -7.46
C ILE A 412 -10.42 10.42 -7.83
N THR A 413 -9.82 9.76 -6.83
CA THR A 413 -8.92 8.61 -7.06
C THR A 413 -9.67 7.44 -7.68
N SER A 414 -10.82 7.06 -7.11
CA SER A 414 -11.56 5.86 -7.50
C SER A 414 -10.60 4.64 -7.57
N ALA A 415 -10.61 3.88 -8.66
CA ALA A 415 -9.64 2.81 -8.90
C ALA A 415 -8.34 3.27 -9.60
N GLY A 416 -8.23 4.56 -9.93
CA GLY A 416 -7.07 5.17 -10.57
C GLY A 416 -6.99 5.01 -12.09
N ASP A 417 -8.00 4.42 -12.74
CA ASP A 417 -7.94 4.08 -14.18
C ASP A 417 -7.91 5.33 -15.06
N ASN A 418 -8.76 6.30 -14.73
CA ASN A 418 -8.87 7.55 -15.49
C ASN A 418 -7.60 8.40 -15.34
N ALA A 419 -7.06 8.49 -14.12
CA ALA A 419 -5.81 9.20 -13.86
C ALA A 419 -4.64 8.61 -14.66
N LEU A 420 -4.54 7.26 -14.73
CA LEU A 420 -3.56 6.57 -15.57
C LEU A 420 -3.80 6.83 -17.06
N HIS A 421 -5.06 6.91 -17.50
CA HIS A 421 -5.39 7.24 -18.88
C HIS A 421 -4.93 8.66 -19.24
N TYR A 422 -5.22 9.66 -18.40
CA TYR A 422 -4.78 11.04 -18.64
C TYR A 422 -3.25 11.16 -18.66
N ALA A 423 -2.55 10.42 -17.80
CA ALA A 423 -1.09 10.34 -17.80
C ALA A 423 -0.53 9.80 -19.13
N ILE A 424 -1.18 8.80 -19.73
CA ILE A 424 -0.80 8.27 -21.05
C ILE A 424 -1.13 9.25 -22.16
N ALA A 425 -2.33 9.82 -22.14
CA ALA A 425 -2.88 10.57 -23.26
C ALA A 425 -2.26 11.97 -23.41
N ALA A 426 -1.91 12.62 -22.30
CA ALA A 426 -1.41 14.01 -22.31
C ALA A 426 -0.15 14.27 -21.51
N GLY A 427 0.24 13.36 -20.60
CA GLY A 427 1.41 13.54 -19.74
C GLY A 427 1.40 14.86 -18.93
N PRO A 428 0.31 15.17 -18.20
CA PRO A 428 0.17 16.41 -17.45
C PRO A 428 1.26 16.54 -16.37
N LYS A 429 1.58 17.78 -16.02
CA LYS A 429 2.58 18.12 -15.00
C LYS A 429 2.26 17.51 -13.64
N ARG A 430 0.98 17.53 -13.26
CA ARG A 430 0.51 17.12 -11.93
C ARG A 430 -0.88 16.51 -12.02
N ILE A 431 -1.09 15.40 -11.30
CA ILE A 431 -2.40 14.80 -11.08
C ILE A 431 -2.57 14.59 -9.58
N HIS A 432 -3.40 15.41 -8.94
CA HIS A 432 -3.83 15.23 -7.57
C HIS A 432 -4.99 14.23 -7.55
N CYS A 433 -4.72 13.03 -7.06
CA CYS A 433 -5.73 11.98 -6.85
C CYS A 433 -6.21 12.06 -5.40
N VAL A 434 -7.49 12.36 -5.18
CA VAL A 434 -8.06 12.57 -3.85
C VAL A 434 -9.08 11.50 -3.51
N ASP A 435 -9.00 10.93 -2.30
CA ASP A 435 -10.01 10.01 -1.79
C ASP A 435 -9.97 9.98 -0.26
N MET A 436 -11.14 9.88 0.37
CA MET A 436 -11.23 9.70 1.82
C MET A 436 -11.00 8.24 2.22
N ASN A 437 -11.26 7.28 1.32
CA ASN A 437 -11.01 5.87 1.57
C ASN A 437 -9.53 5.54 1.26
N PRO A 438 -8.70 5.22 2.28
CA PRO A 438 -7.28 4.89 2.05
C PRO A 438 -7.09 3.69 1.12
N CYS A 439 -8.05 2.76 1.05
CA CYS A 439 -7.96 1.57 0.21
C CYS A 439 -7.93 1.91 -1.29
N GLN A 440 -8.57 3.00 -1.72
CA GLN A 440 -8.54 3.46 -3.10
C GLN A 440 -7.14 3.97 -3.46
N GLY A 441 -6.53 4.74 -2.56
CA GLY A 441 -5.14 5.14 -2.67
C GLY A 441 -4.17 3.96 -2.69
N HIS A 442 -4.40 2.93 -1.84
CA HIS A 442 -3.60 1.71 -1.85
C HIS A 442 -3.70 0.94 -3.18
N LEU A 443 -4.86 0.98 -3.86
CA LEU A 443 -5.06 0.36 -5.17
C LEU A 443 -4.33 1.11 -6.28
N LEU A 444 -4.50 2.42 -6.38
CA LEU A 444 -3.75 3.21 -7.37
C LEU A 444 -2.24 3.09 -7.14
N GLU A 445 -1.78 3.18 -5.89
CA GLU A 445 -0.36 3.01 -5.56
C GLU A 445 0.17 1.61 -5.93
N LEU A 446 -0.63 0.55 -5.77
CA LEU A 446 -0.26 -0.78 -6.23
C LEU A 446 -0.10 -0.82 -7.76
N LYS A 447 -1.00 -0.18 -8.52
CA LYS A 447 -0.89 -0.09 -9.99
C LYS A 447 0.39 0.67 -10.38
N LEU A 448 0.64 1.84 -9.79
CA LEU A 448 1.84 2.65 -10.06
C LEU A 448 3.13 1.87 -9.76
N ALA A 449 3.23 1.27 -8.57
CA ALA A 449 4.40 0.49 -8.15
C ALA A 449 4.60 -0.76 -9.03
N SER A 450 3.51 -1.39 -9.48
CA SER A 450 3.58 -2.54 -10.38
C SER A 450 4.03 -2.15 -11.79
N ILE A 451 3.57 -1.03 -12.34
CA ILE A 451 4.04 -0.51 -13.64
C ILE A 451 5.54 -0.24 -13.60
N GLN A 452 6.01 0.40 -12.53
CA GLN A 452 7.41 0.73 -12.34
C GLN A 452 8.31 -0.53 -12.21
N SER A 453 7.88 -1.55 -11.47
CA SER A 453 8.74 -2.67 -11.07
C SER A 453 8.57 -3.99 -11.84
N LEU A 454 7.39 -4.25 -12.44
CA LEU A 454 7.06 -5.55 -13.02
C LEU A 454 7.27 -5.58 -14.54
N ALA A 455 7.35 -6.79 -15.10
CA ALA A 455 7.20 -6.99 -16.53
C ALA A 455 5.72 -6.91 -16.93
N TYR A 456 5.45 -6.63 -18.20
CA TYR A 456 4.09 -6.52 -18.71
C TYR A 456 3.25 -7.78 -18.45
N SER A 457 3.83 -8.97 -18.59
CA SER A 457 3.11 -10.24 -18.36
C SER A 457 2.61 -10.38 -16.92
N ASP A 458 3.46 -10.07 -15.93
CA ASP A 458 3.09 -10.10 -14.51
C ASP A 458 2.00 -9.05 -14.23
N PHE A 459 2.16 -7.84 -14.80
CA PHE A 459 1.19 -6.74 -14.64
C PHE A 459 -0.18 -7.08 -15.25
N PHE A 460 -0.21 -7.63 -16.46
CA PHE A 460 -1.43 -8.03 -17.15
C PHE A 460 -2.08 -9.24 -16.48
N SER A 461 -1.31 -10.20 -15.97
CA SER A 461 -1.87 -11.28 -15.14
C SER A 461 -2.58 -10.72 -13.89
N MET A 462 -1.96 -9.77 -13.19
CA MET A 462 -2.58 -9.15 -12.01
C MET A 462 -3.84 -8.36 -12.36
N PHE A 463 -3.75 -7.39 -13.27
CA PHE A 463 -4.83 -6.43 -13.49
C PHE A 463 -5.65 -6.68 -14.77
N GLY A 464 -5.11 -7.31 -15.79
CA GLY A 464 -5.87 -7.75 -16.97
C GLY A 464 -6.74 -8.97 -16.63
N GLU A 465 -6.11 -10.09 -16.31
CA GLU A 465 -6.77 -11.35 -15.96
C GLU A 465 -7.38 -11.34 -14.55
N GLY A 466 -6.95 -10.40 -13.71
CA GLY A 466 -7.42 -10.28 -12.33
C GLY A 466 -6.87 -11.36 -11.42
N ARG A 467 -5.82 -12.12 -11.81
CA ARG A 467 -5.37 -13.34 -11.10
C ARG A 467 -3.86 -13.53 -11.21
N ASN A 468 -3.20 -13.69 -10.07
CA ASN A 468 -1.76 -13.97 -10.02
C ASN A 468 -1.40 -14.76 -8.76
N ALA A 469 -1.01 -16.02 -8.92
CA ALA A 469 -0.64 -16.90 -7.81
C ALA A 469 0.64 -16.45 -7.07
N ASN A 470 1.48 -15.65 -7.72
CA ASN A 470 2.76 -15.19 -7.21
C ASN A 470 2.69 -13.78 -6.60
N PHE A 471 1.51 -13.18 -6.44
CA PHE A 471 1.35 -11.81 -5.96
C PHE A 471 2.10 -11.54 -4.65
N ARG A 472 2.01 -12.46 -3.68
CA ARG A 472 2.74 -12.36 -2.40
C ARG A 472 4.25 -12.19 -2.59
N TYR A 473 4.84 -12.97 -3.49
CA TYR A 473 6.26 -12.90 -3.78
C TYR A 473 6.61 -11.62 -4.53
N LEU A 474 5.82 -11.24 -5.54
CA LEU A 474 6.01 -9.99 -6.30
C LEU A 474 5.94 -8.77 -5.39
N LEU A 475 4.99 -8.76 -4.44
CA LEU A 475 4.80 -7.71 -3.47
C LEU A 475 6.07 -7.46 -2.65
N ASP A 476 6.63 -8.51 -2.04
CA ASP A 476 7.82 -8.37 -1.20
C ASP A 476 9.08 -8.07 -2.02
N SER A 477 9.27 -8.77 -3.15
CA SER A 477 10.56 -8.83 -3.85
C SER A 477 10.77 -7.79 -4.94
N LYS A 478 9.70 -7.25 -5.53
CA LYS A 478 9.75 -6.31 -6.66
C LYS A 478 9.00 -5.01 -6.40
N ILE A 479 7.78 -5.09 -5.86
CA ILE A 479 6.86 -3.92 -5.72
C ILE A 479 7.21 -3.08 -4.49
N SER A 480 7.61 -3.72 -3.39
CA SER A 480 7.80 -3.05 -2.08
C SER A 480 8.66 -1.78 -2.09
N PRO A 481 9.75 -1.63 -2.88
CA PRO A 481 10.58 -0.41 -2.86
C PRO A 481 9.90 0.85 -3.38
N TYR A 482 8.83 0.70 -4.15
CA TYR A 482 8.11 1.79 -4.84
C TYR A 482 6.76 2.12 -4.20
N MET A 483 6.43 1.46 -3.11
CA MET A 483 5.15 1.60 -2.42
C MET A 483 5.37 2.32 -1.07
N SER A 484 4.32 2.85 -0.47
CA SER A 484 4.31 3.34 0.90
C SER A 484 4.35 2.20 1.93
N SER A 485 4.65 2.53 3.19
CA SER A 485 4.58 1.57 4.30
C SER A 485 3.14 1.12 4.56
N SER A 486 2.16 2.03 4.48
CA SER A 486 0.74 1.74 4.73
C SER A 486 0.14 0.85 3.65
N ALA A 487 0.36 1.15 2.36
CA ALA A 487 -0.11 0.29 1.28
C ALA A 487 0.54 -1.10 1.31
N TYR A 488 1.83 -1.18 1.62
CA TYR A 488 2.50 -2.48 1.77
C TYR A 488 1.83 -3.32 2.86
N GLN A 489 1.53 -2.74 4.03
CA GLN A 489 0.82 -3.44 5.11
C GLN A 489 -0.56 -3.92 4.67
N PHE A 490 -1.31 -3.08 3.96
CA PHE A 490 -2.63 -3.43 3.45
C PHE A 490 -2.56 -4.64 2.49
N TRP A 491 -1.67 -4.61 1.50
CA TRP A 491 -1.53 -5.71 0.52
C TRP A 491 -0.87 -6.97 1.10
N GLN A 492 -0.04 -6.81 2.12
CA GLN A 492 0.52 -7.90 2.89
C GLN A 492 -0.57 -8.68 3.65
N ILE A 493 -1.54 -7.98 4.22
CA ILE A 493 -2.70 -8.58 4.88
C ILE A 493 -3.63 -9.23 3.84
N ASN A 494 -3.85 -8.55 2.71
CA ASN A 494 -4.72 -8.99 1.61
C ASN A 494 -3.93 -9.69 0.48
N SER A 495 -2.95 -10.53 0.84
CA SER A 495 -2.05 -11.16 -0.15
C SER A 495 -2.73 -12.20 -1.05
N ASP A 496 -3.99 -12.52 -0.76
CA ASP A 496 -4.88 -13.39 -1.52
C ASP A 496 -5.82 -12.63 -2.46
N ALA A 497 -5.70 -11.30 -2.57
CA ALA A 497 -6.55 -10.47 -3.43
C ALA A 497 -6.57 -10.91 -4.90
N PHE A 498 -5.48 -11.53 -5.39
CA PHE A 498 -5.34 -12.06 -6.75
C PHE A 498 -5.38 -13.60 -6.81
N SER A 499 -5.80 -14.28 -5.74
CA SER A 499 -5.98 -15.74 -5.71
C SER A 499 -7.18 -16.19 -6.56
N SER A 500 -8.18 -15.33 -6.66
CA SER A 500 -9.34 -15.45 -7.55
C SER A 500 -9.47 -14.15 -8.34
N SER A 501 -10.61 -13.90 -8.98
CA SER A 501 -10.78 -12.65 -9.75
C SER A 501 -10.74 -11.44 -8.80
N PHE A 502 -9.73 -10.60 -8.97
CA PHE A 502 -9.52 -9.34 -8.26
C PHE A 502 -10.77 -8.46 -8.27
N TYR A 503 -11.45 -8.38 -9.43
CA TYR A 503 -12.62 -7.53 -9.64
C TYR A 503 -13.89 -8.04 -8.94
N LEU A 504 -13.92 -9.30 -8.49
CA LEU A 504 -15.00 -9.82 -7.64
C LEU A 504 -14.79 -9.56 -6.14
N SER A 505 -13.69 -8.88 -5.79
CA SER A 505 -13.38 -8.40 -4.44
C SER A 505 -13.85 -6.95 -4.24
N GLY A 506 -13.82 -6.46 -3.01
CA GLY A 506 -14.30 -5.11 -2.68
C GLY A 506 -15.83 -5.02 -2.55
N TYR A 507 -16.34 -3.81 -2.35
CA TYR A 507 -17.80 -3.58 -2.26
C TYR A 507 -18.48 -3.82 -3.62
N SER A 508 -17.97 -3.24 -4.71
CA SER A 508 -18.52 -3.44 -6.06
C SER A 508 -18.48 -4.92 -6.51
N GLY A 509 -17.51 -5.69 -6.02
CA GLY A 509 -17.41 -7.13 -6.28
C GLY A 509 -18.60 -7.95 -5.74
N TRP A 510 -19.34 -7.46 -4.73
CA TRP A 510 -20.60 -8.09 -4.31
C TRP A 510 -21.67 -8.01 -5.39
N ALA A 511 -21.85 -6.84 -6.02
CA ALA A 511 -22.82 -6.68 -7.10
C ALA A 511 -22.49 -7.63 -8.28
N LEU A 512 -21.21 -7.71 -8.66
CA LEU A 512 -20.79 -8.62 -9.73
C LEU A 512 -21.01 -10.10 -9.38
N ARG A 513 -20.76 -10.50 -8.12
CA ARG A 513 -21.03 -11.87 -7.66
C ARG A 513 -22.52 -12.18 -7.66
N VAL A 514 -23.36 -11.26 -7.21
CA VAL A 514 -24.83 -11.41 -7.25
C VAL A 514 -25.32 -11.53 -8.69
N ALA A 515 -24.84 -10.69 -9.60
CA ALA A 515 -25.17 -10.78 -11.02
C ALA A 515 -24.78 -12.13 -11.62
N LYS A 516 -23.58 -12.64 -11.33
CA LYS A 516 -23.14 -13.97 -11.76
C LYS A 516 -24.02 -15.10 -11.22
N VAL A 517 -24.48 -15.00 -9.96
CA VAL A 517 -25.42 -15.97 -9.38
C VAL A 517 -26.77 -15.90 -10.11
N ILE A 518 -27.30 -14.69 -10.37
CA ILE A 518 -28.55 -14.50 -11.11
C ILE A 518 -28.46 -15.12 -12.51
N PHE A 519 -27.40 -14.85 -13.26
CA PHE A 519 -27.20 -15.41 -14.60
C PHE A 519 -27.09 -16.94 -14.58
N LYS A 520 -26.41 -17.51 -13.57
CA LYS A 520 -26.32 -18.96 -13.40
C LYS A 520 -27.68 -19.59 -13.06
N LEU A 521 -28.47 -18.96 -12.18
CA LEU A 521 -29.83 -19.43 -11.85
C LEU A 521 -30.76 -19.35 -13.06
N ALA A 522 -30.65 -18.31 -13.86
CA ALA A 522 -31.40 -18.14 -15.10
C ALA A 522 -30.86 -19.00 -16.27
N ARG A 523 -29.74 -19.72 -16.09
CA ARG A 523 -29.06 -20.55 -17.11
C ARG A 523 -28.68 -19.77 -18.38
N VAL A 524 -28.27 -18.52 -18.22
CA VAL A 524 -27.80 -17.63 -19.30
C VAL A 524 -26.30 -17.31 -19.19
N ASP A 525 -25.56 -17.99 -18.32
CA ASP A 525 -24.13 -17.76 -18.11
C ASP A 525 -23.27 -18.04 -19.36
N HIS A 526 -23.68 -19.01 -20.18
CA HIS A 526 -23.08 -19.23 -21.50
C HIS A 526 -23.37 -18.07 -22.48
N ASP A 527 -24.59 -17.54 -22.45
CA ASP A 527 -25.00 -16.41 -23.30
C ASP A 527 -24.25 -15.12 -22.92
N VAL A 528 -23.93 -14.94 -21.63
CA VAL A 528 -23.07 -13.84 -21.15
C VAL A 528 -21.68 -13.89 -21.80
N LYS A 529 -21.05 -15.07 -21.87
CA LYS A 529 -19.76 -15.23 -22.54
C LYS A 529 -19.88 -14.95 -24.03
N ARG A 530 -20.88 -15.54 -24.68
CA ARG A 530 -21.16 -15.32 -26.11
C ARG A 530 -21.37 -13.84 -26.45
N LEU A 531 -22.07 -13.09 -25.58
CA LEU A 531 -22.24 -11.64 -25.73
C LEU A 531 -20.89 -10.91 -25.72
N CYS A 532 -19.96 -11.31 -24.85
CA CYS A 532 -18.65 -10.68 -24.73
C CYS A 532 -17.63 -11.12 -25.81
N GLU A 533 -17.89 -12.25 -26.49
CA GLU A 533 -16.97 -12.87 -27.45
C GLU A 533 -17.40 -12.69 -28.92
N CYS A 534 -18.63 -12.23 -29.17
CA CYS A 534 -19.17 -12.04 -30.52
C CYS A 534 -18.43 -10.96 -31.32
N ASP A 535 -18.41 -11.13 -32.64
CA ASP A 535 -17.65 -10.27 -33.58
C ASP A 535 -18.51 -9.15 -34.21
N THR A 536 -19.83 -9.20 -34.06
CA THR A 536 -20.76 -8.28 -34.72
C THR A 536 -21.74 -7.67 -33.72
N LEU A 537 -22.10 -6.41 -33.96
CA LEU A 537 -23.04 -5.68 -33.12
C LEU A 537 -24.46 -6.26 -33.23
N GLU A 538 -24.82 -6.76 -34.41
CA GLU A 538 -26.11 -7.40 -34.67
C GLU A 538 -26.30 -8.66 -33.81
N GLU A 539 -25.27 -9.50 -33.73
CA GLU A 539 -25.30 -10.68 -32.85
C GLU A 539 -25.35 -10.28 -31.38
N GLN A 540 -24.56 -9.28 -30.96
CA GLN A 540 -24.55 -8.77 -29.59
C GLN A 540 -25.95 -8.29 -29.17
N VAL A 541 -26.58 -7.45 -30.00
CA VAL A 541 -27.92 -6.91 -29.76
C VAL A 541 -28.95 -8.03 -29.72
N LYS A 542 -28.82 -9.05 -30.59
CA LYS A 542 -29.71 -10.21 -30.59
C LYS A 542 -29.63 -10.97 -29.26
N ILE A 543 -28.41 -11.34 -28.82
CA ILE A 543 -28.20 -12.06 -27.55
C ILE A 543 -28.72 -11.25 -26.37
N TRP A 544 -28.46 -9.95 -26.34
CA TRP A 544 -28.96 -9.06 -25.30
C TRP A 544 -30.49 -9.07 -25.21
N LYS A 545 -31.17 -8.80 -26.34
CA LYS A 545 -32.64 -8.71 -26.37
C LYS A 545 -33.31 -10.05 -26.04
N GLU A 546 -32.79 -11.15 -26.57
CA GLU A 546 -33.41 -12.47 -26.43
C GLU A 546 -33.09 -13.17 -25.10
N ARG A 547 -31.92 -12.91 -24.50
CA ARG A 547 -31.40 -13.72 -23.39
C ARG A 547 -31.14 -12.93 -22.11
N LEU A 548 -30.37 -11.85 -22.15
CA LEU A 548 -29.92 -11.16 -20.92
C LEU A 548 -30.91 -10.08 -20.45
N ARG A 549 -31.45 -9.27 -21.36
CA ARG A 549 -32.37 -8.17 -21.06
C ARG A 549 -33.60 -8.65 -20.26
N PRO A 550 -34.27 -9.77 -20.61
CA PRO A 550 -35.42 -10.27 -19.83
C PRO A 550 -35.05 -10.69 -18.39
N VAL A 551 -33.80 -11.12 -18.17
CA VAL A 551 -33.32 -11.52 -16.84
C VAL A 551 -33.03 -10.29 -15.98
N LEU A 552 -32.35 -9.28 -16.54
CA LEU A 552 -31.97 -8.06 -15.81
C LEU A 552 -33.16 -7.15 -15.51
N LEU A 553 -34.14 -7.07 -16.42
CA LEU A 553 -35.36 -6.27 -16.25
C LEU A 553 -36.50 -7.05 -15.57
N ASN A 554 -36.21 -8.24 -15.02
CA ASN A 554 -37.18 -9.01 -14.26
C ASN A 554 -37.64 -8.21 -13.02
N PRO A 555 -38.95 -8.19 -12.67
CA PRO A 555 -39.46 -7.47 -11.50
C PRO A 555 -38.72 -7.76 -10.19
N LEU A 556 -38.25 -9.00 -9.97
CA LEU A 556 -37.47 -9.35 -8.77
C LEU A 556 -36.09 -8.69 -8.74
N VAL A 557 -35.42 -8.63 -9.89
CA VAL A 557 -34.11 -7.99 -10.02
C VAL A 557 -34.26 -6.47 -9.88
N VAL A 558 -35.28 -5.90 -10.50
CA VAL A 558 -35.60 -4.47 -10.36
C VAL A 558 -35.97 -4.13 -8.91
N ALA A 559 -36.71 -4.99 -8.21
CA ALA A 559 -37.01 -4.80 -6.78
C ALA A 559 -35.74 -4.85 -5.91
N LEU A 560 -34.80 -5.74 -6.22
CA LEU A 560 -33.50 -5.78 -5.56
C LEU A 560 -32.71 -4.47 -5.77
N LEU A 561 -32.67 -3.96 -7.00
CA LEU A 561 -32.01 -2.69 -7.35
C LEU A 561 -32.72 -1.46 -6.75
N ARG A 562 -34.00 -1.57 -6.40
CA ARG A 562 -34.72 -0.55 -5.65
C ARG A 562 -34.32 -0.52 -4.17
N SER A 563 -33.70 -1.57 -3.63
CA SER A 563 -33.36 -1.66 -2.21
C SER A 563 -32.23 -0.69 -1.84
N PRO A 564 -32.45 0.21 -0.86
CA PRO A 564 -31.42 1.19 -0.45
C PRO A 564 -30.18 0.51 0.15
N ILE A 565 -30.39 -0.61 0.87
CA ILE A 565 -29.31 -1.40 1.47
C ILE A 565 -28.42 -2.02 0.39
N PHE A 566 -29.02 -2.47 -0.72
CA PHE A 566 -28.28 -3.05 -1.83
C PHE A 566 -27.50 -1.96 -2.59
N CYS A 567 -28.13 -0.83 -2.89
CA CYS A 567 -27.47 0.31 -3.55
C CYS A 567 -26.23 0.76 -2.78
N TRP A 568 -26.33 0.95 -1.47
CA TRP A 568 -25.19 1.38 -0.66
C TRP A 568 -24.11 0.29 -0.54
N ASN A 569 -24.47 -0.92 -0.07
CA ASN A 569 -23.48 -1.95 0.26
C ASN A 569 -22.87 -2.66 -0.95
N ALA A 570 -23.56 -2.68 -2.10
CA ALA A 570 -23.10 -3.41 -3.29
C ALA A 570 -22.71 -2.49 -4.45
N LEU A 571 -23.34 -1.31 -4.58
CA LEU A 571 -23.09 -0.38 -5.68
C LEU A 571 -22.38 0.91 -5.24
N GLY A 572 -22.28 1.18 -3.93
CA GLY A 572 -21.70 2.41 -3.40
C GLY A 572 -22.57 3.66 -3.66
N VAL A 573 -23.86 3.50 -3.97
CA VAL A 573 -24.76 4.59 -4.36
C VAL A 573 -25.47 5.17 -3.12
N PRO A 574 -25.29 6.45 -2.79
CA PRO A 574 -25.97 7.11 -1.66
C PRO A 574 -27.47 7.35 -1.91
N MET A 575 -28.18 7.71 -0.84
CA MET A 575 -29.62 7.97 -0.89
C MET A 575 -30.02 9.18 -1.73
N ASN A 576 -29.25 10.26 -1.69
CA ASN A 576 -29.54 11.46 -2.47
C ASN A 576 -29.40 11.19 -3.98
N GLN A 577 -28.30 10.57 -4.41
CA GLN A 577 -28.11 10.14 -5.79
C GLN A 577 -29.21 9.16 -6.26
N ARG A 578 -29.59 8.19 -5.40
CA ARG A 578 -30.70 7.28 -5.70
C ARG A 578 -32.01 8.04 -5.89
N GLN A 579 -32.30 9.05 -5.07
CA GLN A 579 -33.51 9.83 -5.21
C GLN A 579 -33.54 10.60 -6.54
N MET A 580 -32.41 11.20 -6.93
CA MET A 580 -32.27 11.87 -8.23
C MET A 580 -32.57 10.92 -9.40
N LEU A 581 -32.06 9.69 -9.33
CA LEU A 581 -32.37 8.65 -10.33
C LEU A 581 -33.87 8.29 -10.35
N LEU A 582 -34.49 8.17 -9.18
CA LEU A 582 -35.91 7.84 -9.08
C LEU A 582 -36.80 8.95 -9.67
N ASP A 583 -36.42 10.21 -9.49
CA ASP A 583 -37.16 11.37 -9.99
C ASP A 583 -37.09 11.49 -11.53
N GLU A 584 -36.11 10.86 -12.18
CA GLU A 584 -35.91 10.90 -13.64
C GLU A 584 -36.71 9.85 -14.44
N GLY A 585 -37.36 8.88 -13.78
CA GLY A 585 -38.07 7.78 -14.46
C GLY A 585 -38.04 6.43 -13.71
N GLY A 586 -37.30 6.36 -12.61
CA GLY A 586 -37.22 5.17 -11.78
C GLY A 586 -36.23 4.11 -12.30
N VAL A 587 -36.03 3.06 -11.50
CA VAL A 587 -34.97 2.06 -11.73
C VAL A 587 -35.13 1.28 -13.04
N TYR A 588 -36.36 0.97 -13.47
CA TYR A 588 -36.58 0.23 -14.71
C TYR A 588 -36.18 1.04 -15.94
N GLU A 589 -36.60 2.30 -15.99
CA GLU A 589 -36.26 3.22 -17.07
C GLU A 589 -34.77 3.52 -17.05
N TYR A 590 -34.18 3.77 -15.88
CA TYR A 590 -32.74 3.93 -15.74
C TYR A 590 -31.93 2.76 -16.31
N VAL A 591 -32.26 1.50 -15.95
CA VAL A 591 -31.53 0.33 -16.45
C VAL A 591 -31.72 0.19 -17.98
N THR A 592 -32.91 0.48 -18.48
CA THR A 592 -33.22 0.42 -19.91
C THR A 592 -32.43 1.49 -20.68
N ASP A 593 -32.52 2.74 -20.25
CA ASP A 593 -31.85 3.90 -20.87
C ASP A 593 -30.33 3.86 -20.72
N THR A 594 -29.81 3.07 -19.77
CA THR A 594 -28.38 2.85 -19.57
C THR A 594 -27.87 1.74 -20.50
N LEU A 595 -28.49 0.56 -20.47
CA LEU A 595 -27.93 -0.66 -21.09
C LEU A 595 -28.33 -0.83 -22.56
N ASP A 596 -29.58 -0.54 -22.94
CA ASP A 596 -30.04 -0.76 -24.32
C ASP A 596 -29.22 0.07 -25.34
N PRO A 597 -28.90 1.37 -25.08
CA PRO A 597 -28.06 2.15 -25.98
C PRO A 597 -26.61 1.67 -26.02
N VAL A 598 -26.04 1.25 -24.89
CA VAL A 598 -24.64 0.81 -24.83
C VAL A 598 -24.42 -0.45 -25.68
N VAL A 599 -25.29 -1.44 -25.49
CA VAL A 599 -25.20 -2.72 -26.20
C VAL A 599 -25.39 -2.55 -27.71
N SER A 600 -26.16 -1.54 -28.13
CA SER A 600 -26.42 -1.24 -29.53
C SER A 600 -25.42 -0.27 -30.17
N THR A 601 -24.53 0.33 -29.38
CA THR A 601 -23.52 1.30 -29.88
C THR A 601 -22.11 0.72 -29.87
N TYR A 602 -21.75 -0.05 -28.83
CA TYR A 602 -20.37 -0.49 -28.61
C TYR A 602 -20.26 -2.01 -28.55
N LEU A 603 -19.34 -2.59 -29.33
CA LEU A 603 -18.99 -4.00 -29.25
C LEU A 603 -18.17 -4.28 -27.99
N PHE A 604 -18.62 -5.18 -27.13
CA PHE A 604 -17.97 -5.45 -25.83
C PHE A 604 -16.57 -6.06 -26.00
N LYS A 605 -16.42 -6.92 -27.01
CA LYS A 605 -15.16 -7.64 -27.32
C LYS A 605 -13.96 -6.73 -27.58
N THR A 606 -14.19 -5.51 -28.08
CA THR A 606 -13.12 -4.61 -28.56
C THR A 606 -13.27 -3.16 -28.11
N CYS A 607 -14.49 -2.69 -27.88
CA CYS A 607 -14.79 -1.27 -27.69
C CYS A 607 -15.35 -0.93 -26.31
N ASN A 608 -15.77 -1.89 -25.49
CA ASN A 608 -16.37 -1.59 -24.19
C ASN A 608 -15.89 -2.55 -23.09
N TYR A 609 -14.75 -2.20 -22.51
CA TYR A 609 -14.14 -2.99 -21.45
C TYR A 609 -14.88 -2.89 -20.11
N PHE A 610 -15.70 -1.85 -19.90
CA PHE A 610 -16.41 -1.62 -18.63
C PHE A 610 -17.43 -2.74 -18.38
N TYR A 611 -18.33 -2.95 -19.35
CA TYR A 611 -19.35 -3.99 -19.25
C TYR A 611 -18.77 -5.38 -19.46
N LEU A 612 -17.76 -5.54 -20.32
CA LEU A 612 -17.02 -6.79 -20.45
C LEU A 612 -16.43 -7.23 -19.10
N LEU A 613 -15.79 -6.31 -18.37
CA LEU A 613 -15.26 -6.58 -17.04
C LEU A 613 -16.35 -6.98 -16.06
N ALA A 614 -17.47 -6.24 -16.02
CA ALA A 614 -18.57 -6.54 -15.10
C ALA A 614 -19.15 -7.95 -15.33
N LEU A 615 -19.26 -8.36 -16.60
CA LEU A 615 -19.80 -9.65 -17.00
C LEU A 615 -18.82 -10.80 -16.79
N LEU A 616 -17.57 -10.67 -17.25
CA LEU A 616 -16.56 -11.73 -17.18
C LEU A 616 -15.81 -11.77 -15.85
N GLY A 617 -15.63 -10.62 -15.20
CA GLY A 617 -14.80 -10.42 -14.00
C GLY A 617 -13.30 -10.32 -14.31
N HIS A 618 -12.93 -10.08 -15.57
CA HIS A 618 -11.56 -9.81 -16.01
C HIS A 618 -11.61 -9.07 -17.36
N TYR A 619 -10.51 -8.43 -17.73
CA TYR A 619 -10.32 -7.84 -19.05
C TYR A 619 -9.77 -8.87 -20.04
N THR A 620 -9.80 -8.52 -21.33
CA THR A 620 -9.10 -9.24 -22.40
C THR A 620 -8.03 -8.34 -23.02
N PRO A 621 -7.01 -8.90 -23.71
CA PRO A 621 -6.03 -8.08 -24.42
C PRO A 621 -6.65 -7.16 -25.50
N SER A 622 -7.82 -7.53 -26.04
CA SER A 622 -8.54 -6.76 -27.05
C SER A 622 -9.47 -5.68 -26.48
N SER A 623 -9.88 -5.79 -25.21
CA SER A 623 -10.81 -4.89 -24.55
C SER A 623 -10.37 -4.67 -23.10
N CYS A 624 -9.52 -3.67 -22.94
CA CYS A 624 -8.98 -3.25 -21.65
C CYS A 624 -8.68 -1.75 -21.63
N PRO A 625 -8.62 -1.12 -20.44
CA PRO A 625 -8.12 0.24 -20.26
C PRO A 625 -6.74 0.47 -20.90
N ALA A 626 -6.46 1.70 -21.32
CA ALA A 626 -5.21 2.07 -22.00
C ALA A 626 -3.94 1.64 -21.22
N TYR A 627 -3.95 1.74 -19.89
CA TYR A 627 -2.80 1.36 -19.05
C TYR A 627 -2.51 -0.15 -19.03
N LEU A 628 -3.47 -0.99 -19.44
CA LEU A 628 -3.31 -2.44 -19.58
C LEU A 628 -2.86 -2.85 -20.98
N THR A 629 -2.87 -1.96 -21.96
CA THR A 629 -2.33 -2.25 -23.29
C THR A 629 -0.79 -2.31 -23.25
N PRO A 630 -0.12 -3.08 -24.14
CA PRO A 630 1.34 -3.11 -24.18
C PRO A 630 1.95 -1.72 -24.44
N SER A 631 1.31 -0.92 -25.29
CA SER A 631 1.75 0.45 -25.61
C SER A 631 1.58 1.39 -24.43
N GLY A 632 0.41 1.39 -23.77
CA GLY A 632 0.16 2.25 -22.61
C GLY A 632 1.03 1.88 -21.40
N PHE A 633 1.22 0.58 -21.14
CA PHE A 633 2.15 0.12 -20.10
C PHE A 633 3.58 0.58 -20.39
N SER A 634 4.04 0.43 -21.63
CA SER A 634 5.39 0.84 -22.04
C SER A 634 5.57 2.36 -21.95
N ALA A 635 4.55 3.14 -22.33
CA ALA A 635 4.57 4.60 -22.23
C ALA A 635 4.69 5.07 -20.78
N LEU A 636 3.93 4.46 -19.85
CA LEU A 636 4.01 4.79 -18.43
C LEU A 636 5.33 4.36 -17.79
N LYS A 637 5.91 3.24 -18.24
CA LYS A 637 7.19 2.71 -17.71
C LYS A 637 8.42 3.40 -18.29
N ALA A 638 8.31 4.04 -19.46
CA ALA A 638 9.42 4.69 -20.14
C ALA A 638 10.14 5.73 -19.25
N ASN A 639 11.44 5.93 -19.50
CA ASN A 639 12.27 6.91 -18.81
C ASN A 639 12.24 6.78 -17.28
N ASP A 640 12.39 5.55 -16.76
CA ASP A 640 12.28 5.21 -15.33
C ASP A 640 10.95 5.69 -14.68
N GLY A 641 9.87 5.56 -15.44
CA GLY A 641 8.53 5.96 -15.01
C GLY A 641 8.38 7.46 -14.79
N LYS A 642 8.96 8.29 -15.66
CA LYS A 642 8.84 9.76 -15.58
C LYS A 642 7.38 10.23 -15.58
N ALA A 643 6.51 9.60 -16.38
CA ALA A 643 5.08 9.92 -16.40
C ALA A 643 4.39 9.66 -15.05
N LEU A 644 4.90 8.70 -14.26
CA LEU A 644 4.37 8.39 -12.94
C LEU A 644 4.72 9.47 -11.92
N ASP A 645 5.72 10.32 -12.16
CA ASP A 645 6.12 11.36 -11.21
C ASP A 645 5.06 12.46 -11.08
N ALA A 646 4.11 12.55 -12.02
CA ALA A 646 2.97 13.47 -12.00
C ALA A 646 1.98 13.20 -10.85
N PHE A 647 1.90 11.98 -10.32
CA PHE A 647 0.85 11.57 -9.37
C PHE A 647 1.11 12.01 -7.93
N ARG A 648 0.15 12.69 -7.29
CA ARG A 648 0.14 12.94 -5.84
C ARG A 648 -1.18 12.42 -5.27
N LEU A 649 -1.11 11.40 -4.42
CA LEU A 649 -2.27 10.72 -3.84
C LEU A 649 -2.53 11.27 -2.44
N HIS A 650 -3.68 11.89 -2.27
CA HIS A 650 -4.18 12.45 -1.01
C HIS A 650 -5.14 11.48 -0.32
N THR A 651 -5.11 11.45 1.01
CA THR A 651 -6.06 10.67 1.82
C THR A 651 -6.82 11.62 2.74
N ASP A 652 -7.78 12.33 2.16
CA ASP A 652 -8.54 13.35 2.86
C ASP A 652 -9.82 13.65 2.08
N SER A 653 -10.68 14.48 2.66
CA SER A 653 -11.83 15.06 1.98
C SER A 653 -11.39 16.01 0.85
N ILE A 654 -12.22 16.13 -0.18
CA ILE A 654 -11.99 17.02 -1.33
C ILE A 654 -11.73 18.45 -0.87
N VAL A 655 -12.61 18.98 0.00
CA VAL A 655 -12.49 20.35 0.54
C VAL A 655 -11.17 20.57 1.28
N ASN A 656 -10.72 19.63 2.10
CA ASN A 656 -9.45 19.80 2.84
C ASN A 656 -8.24 19.83 1.91
N VAL A 657 -8.22 19.00 0.87
CA VAL A 657 -7.14 19.05 -0.13
C VAL A 657 -7.17 20.38 -0.87
N LEU A 658 -8.35 20.84 -1.30
CA LEU A 658 -8.50 22.12 -1.99
C LEU A 658 -8.00 23.28 -1.12
N ARG A 659 -8.31 23.31 0.17
CA ARG A 659 -7.81 24.32 1.13
C ARG A 659 -6.28 24.38 1.21
N GLY A 660 -5.61 23.24 1.11
CA GLY A 660 -4.14 23.18 1.10
C GLY A 660 -3.53 23.75 -0.18
N LEU A 661 -4.21 23.57 -1.32
CA LEU A 661 -3.72 24.08 -2.60
C LEU A 661 -3.77 25.62 -2.64
N SER A 662 -2.70 26.21 -3.20
CA SER A 662 -2.65 27.65 -3.42
C SER A 662 -3.65 28.10 -4.49
N SER A 663 -4.05 29.36 -4.44
CA SER A 663 -4.96 29.94 -5.44
C SER A 663 -4.37 29.86 -6.84
N ASP A 664 -5.24 29.70 -7.85
CA ASP A 664 -4.86 29.67 -9.26
C ASP A 664 -3.73 28.65 -9.58
N THR A 665 -3.82 27.45 -9.01
CA THR A 665 -2.85 26.35 -9.24
C THR A 665 -3.39 25.23 -10.13
N LEU A 666 -4.71 25.04 -10.18
CA LEU A 666 -5.35 23.98 -10.96
C LEU A 666 -5.84 24.49 -12.32
N THR A 667 -5.60 23.71 -13.36
CA THR A 667 -6.13 24.00 -14.70
C THR A 667 -7.35 23.15 -15.02
N ARG A 668 -7.44 21.94 -14.45
CA ARG A 668 -8.56 21.00 -14.63
C ARG A 668 -8.97 20.35 -13.31
N ALA A 669 -10.26 20.20 -13.09
CA ALA A 669 -10.80 19.41 -12.00
C ALA A 669 -11.90 18.46 -12.49
N LEU A 670 -11.90 17.22 -12.01
CA LEU A 670 -12.93 16.22 -12.28
C LEU A 670 -13.42 15.67 -10.95
N VAL A 671 -14.63 16.09 -10.55
CA VAL A 671 -15.24 15.73 -9.27
C VAL A 671 -16.29 14.62 -9.40
N MET A 672 -16.30 13.91 -10.54
CA MET A 672 -17.18 12.78 -10.85
C MET A 672 -18.64 13.08 -10.48
N ASP A 673 -19.35 12.11 -9.89
CA ASP A 673 -20.74 12.19 -9.45
C ASP A 673 -20.90 12.52 -7.96
N HIS A 674 -19.80 12.88 -7.29
CA HIS A 674 -19.78 13.06 -5.85
C HIS A 674 -20.73 14.17 -5.38
N LEU A 675 -21.00 15.17 -6.21
CA LEU A 675 -21.94 16.23 -5.89
C LEU A 675 -23.40 15.73 -5.75
N ASP A 676 -23.74 14.58 -6.34
CA ASP A 676 -25.05 13.91 -6.15
C ASP A 676 -25.23 13.38 -4.71
N TRP A 677 -24.16 13.31 -3.92
CA TRP A 677 -24.18 12.76 -2.57
C TRP A 677 -24.74 13.77 -1.56
N PHE A 678 -24.68 15.06 -1.88
CA PHE A 678 -25.15 16.11 -0.99
C PHE A 678 -26.65 16.33 -1.06
N THR A 679 -27.21 16.77 0.06
CA THR A 679 -28.59 17.24 0.12
C THR A 679 -28.69 18.61 -0.55
N PRO A 680 -29.74 18.87 -1.37
CA PRO A 680 -29.96 20.18 -1.97
C PRO A 680 -29.93 21.30 -0.93
N GLY A 681 -29.13 22.34 -1.19
CA GLY A 681 -28.93 23.46 -0.27
C GLY A 681 -27.92 23.22 0.87
N SER A 682 -27.13 22.13 0.83
CA SER A 682 -26.03 21.93 1.77
C SER A 682 -24.98 23.04 1.65
N LYS A 683 -24.55 23.57 2.80
CA LYS A 683 -23.43 24.53 2.87
C LYS A 683 -22.09 23.90 2.49
N ASP A 684 -21.97 22.58 2.59
CA ASP A 684 -20.73 21.88 2.26
C ASP A 684 -20.42 22.01 0.74
N VAL A 685 -21.46 21.99 -0.10
CA VAL A 685 -21.33 22.21 -1.55
C VAL A 685 -20.95 23.66 -1.85
N ASP A 686 -21.49 24.60 -1.08
CA ASP A 686 -21.13 26.01 -1.22
C ASP A 686 -19.65 26.24 -0.89
N GLU A 687 -19.18 25.63 0.19
CA GLU A 687 -17.77 25.69 0.61
C GLU A 687 -16.85 25.01 -0.40
N GLU A 688 -17.21 23.82 -0.90
CA GLU A 688 -16.40 23.12 -1.88
C GLU A 688 -16.28 23.90 -3.20
N ILE A 689 -17.39 24.44 -3.71
CA ILE A 689 -17.38 25.21 -4.96
C ILE A 689 -16.63 26.53 -4.79
N ALA A 690 -16.70 27.15 -3.61
CA ALA A 690 -15.88 28.34 -3.29
C ALA A 690 -14.38 28.02 -3.32
N GLU A 691 -13.96 26.91 -2.70
CA GLU A 691 -12.57 26.47 -2.72
C GLU A 691 -12.12 26.07 -4.13
N LEU A 692 -12.95 25.36 -4.90
CA LEU A 692 -12.70 25.08 -6.32
C LEU A 692 -12.48 26.38 -7.10
N TYR A 693 -13.35 27.38 -6.94
CA TYR A 693 -13.19 28.67 -7.62
C TYR A 693 -11.87 29.36 -7.27
N ARG A 694 -11.46 29.29 -6.00
CA ARG A 694 -10.19 29.87 -5.52
C ARG A 694 -8.97 29.21 -6.17
N VAL A 695 -8.93 27.88 -6.23
CA VAL A 695 -7.74 27.14 -6.70
C VAL A 695 -7.67 27.02 -8.23
N MET A 696 -8.80 27.11 -8.93
CA MET A 696 -8.82 27.04 -10.39
C MET A 696 -8.25 28.32 -11.01
N GLN A 697 -7.40 28.20 -12.02
CA GLN A 697 -6.90 29.33 -12.80
C GLN A 697 -8.00 29.95 -13.68
N PRO A 698 -7.88 31.23 -14.07
CA PRO A 698 -8.68 31.80 -15.14
C PRO A 698 -8.62 30.94 -16.42
N GLY A 699 -9.78 30.60 -17.00
CA GLY A 699 -9.90 29.66 -18.12
C GLY A 699 -9.81 28.18 -17.73
N GLY A 700 -9.61 27.88 -16.44
CA GLY A 700 -9.64 26.52 -15.91
C GLY A 700 -11.04 25.90 -15.97
N LEU A 701 -11.09 24.58 -16.12
CA LEU A 701 -12.33 23.81 -16.29
C LEU A 701 -12.57 22.81 -15.17
N VAL A 702 -13.80 22.78 -14.65
CA VAL A 702 -14.28 21.79 -13.68
C VAL A 702 -15.34 20.92 -14.36
N PHE A 703 -15.24 19.60 -14.25
CA PHE A 703 -16.18 18.64 -14.82
C PHE A 703 -16.82 17.77 -13.74
N TRP A 704 -18.09 17.47 -13.91
CA TRP A 704 -18.85 16.56 -13.06
C TRP A 704 -19.90 15.82 -13.88
N ARG A 705 -20.35 14.69 -13.33
CA ARG A 705 -21.41 13.85 -13.89
C ARG A 705 -22.56 13.78 -12.89
N SER A 706 -23.76 13.45 -13.36
CA SER A 706 -24.93 13.35 -12.48
C SER A 706 -25.90 12.26 -12.89
N ALA A 707 -26.56 11.66 -11.91
CA ALA A 707 -27.74 10.83 -12.10
C ALA A 707 -28.96 11.62 -12.60
N ALA A 708 -28.99 12.95 -12.44
CA ALA A 708 -30.03 13.82 -12.99
C ALA A 708 -29.61 14.42 -14.34
N ARG A 709 -30.58 14.74 -15.21
CA ARG A 709 -30.32 15.47 -16.46
C ARG A 709 -29.99 16.93 -16.22
N LYS A 710 -30.52 17.52 -15.15
CA LYS A 710 -30.27 18.91 -14.73
C LYS A 710 -30.08 18.98 -13.20
N PRO A 711 -28.87 18.72 -12.68
CA PRO A 711 -28.63 18.75 -11.25
C PRO A 711 -28.72 20.17 -10.66
N TRP A 712 -29.17 20.24 -9.40
CA TRP A 712 -29.43 21.50 -8.69
C TRP A 712 -28.18 22.34 -8.43
N TYR A 713 -27.02 21.69 -8.24
CA TYR A 713 -25.76 22.36 -7.94
C TYR A 713 -25.15 23.11 -9.15
N ASN A 714 -25.70 22.95 -10.36
CA ASN A 714 -25.35 23.80 -11.50
C ASN A 714 -25.59 25.29 -11.21
N GLU A 715 -26.64 25.62 -10.46
CA GLU A 715 -26.93 27.00 -10.06
C GLU A 715 -25.96 27.49 -8.98
N VAL A 716 -25.39 26.59 -8.19
CA VAL A 716 -24.36 26.93 -7.19
C VAL A 716 -23.06 27.35 -7.90
N PHE A 717 -22.60 26.58 -8.90
CA PHE A 717 -21.45 26.97 -9.73
C PHE A 717 -21.63 28.37 -10.35
N LYS A 718 -22.80 28.64 -10.93
CA LYS A 718 -23.11 29.97 -11.50
C LYS A 718 -23.06 31.08 -10.46
N ARG A 719 -23.59 30.84 -9.25
CA ARG A 719 -23.59 31.82 -8.15
C ARG A 719 -22.17 32.20 -7.71
N PHE A 720 -21.23 31.27 -7.77
CA PHE A 720 -19.80 31.53 -7.48
C PHE A 720 -19.01 32.09 -8.68
N GLY A 721 -19.66 32.35 -9.81
CA GLY A 721 -19.05 33.04 -10.95
C GLY A 721 -18.45 32.13 -12.03
N PHE A 722 -18.81 30.84 -12.04
CA PHE A 722 -18.46 29.96 -13.15
C PHE A 722 -19.45 30.09 -14.32
N ASP A 723 -18.95 29.98 -15.55
CA ASP A 723 -19.78 29.73 -16.74
C ASP A 723 -20.06 28.23 -16.87
N VAL A 724 -21.34 27.83 -16.79
CA VAL A 724 -21.75 26.42 -16.70
C VAL A 724 -22.46 25.99 -17.98
N LEU A 725 -21.93 24.96 -18.62
CA LEU A 725 -22.44 24.41 -19.87
C LEU A 725 -22.59 22.89 -19.78
N PRO A 726 -23.67 22.31 -20.36
CA PRO A 726 -23.77 20.86 -20.49
C PRO A 726 -22.76 20.38 -21.52
N VAL A 727 -22.06 19.29 -21.20
CA VAL A 727 -21.20 18.55 -22.14
C VAL A 727 -22.05 17.53 -22.89
N SER A 728 -22.84 16.75 -22.15
CA SER A 728 -23.79 15.79 -22.70
C SER A 728 -24.98 15.61 -21.76
N ILE A 729 -26.17 15.41 -22.33
CA ILE A 729 -27.39 15.09 -21.57
C ILE A 729 -28.10 13.94 -22.28
N ARG A 730 -28.45 12.90 -21.54
CA ARG A 730 -29.17 11.75 -22.07
C ARG A 730 -30.58 12.16 -22.50
N GLY A 731 -30.97 11.72 -23.70
CA GLY A 731 -32.35 11.83 -24.17
C GLY A 731 -33.30 10.93 -23.36
N SER A 732 -34.59 11.24 -23.36
CA SER A 732 -35.64 10.38 -22.81
C SER A 732 -36.75 10.22 -23.86
N PRO A 733 -36.96 9.02 -24.43
CA PRO A 733 -36.22 7.79 -24.19
C PRO A 733 -34.78 7.85 -24.76
N ALA A 734 -33.84 7.14 -24.13
CA ALA A 734 -32.46 7.15 -24.58
C ALA A 734 -32.29 6.30 -25.85
N ARG A 735 -31.98 6.94 -26.97
CA ARG A 735 -31.76 6.25 -28.27
C ARG A 735 -30.28 5.99 -28.57
N MET A 736 -29.39 6.77 -27.96
CA MET A 736 -27.94 6.67 -28.16
C MET A 736 -27.24 6.82 -26.82
N ALA A 737 -26.14 6.08 -26.64
CA ALA A 737 -25.29 6.20 -25.47
C ALA A 737 -24.48 7.50 -25.55
N ILE A 738 -24.37 8.22 -24.43
CA ILE A 738 -23.61 9.48 -24.39
C ILE A 738 -22.09 9.26 -24.25
N ASP A 739 -21.68 8.12 -23.72
CA ASP A 739 -20.31 7.64 -23.64
C ASP A 739 -20.30 6.08 -23.56
N GLN A 740 -19.14 5.43 -23.44
CA GLN A 740 -19.06 3.95 -23.36
C GLN A 740 -19.71 3.38 -22.09
N VAL A 741 -19.83 4.16 -21.03
CA VAL A 741 -20.36 3.70 -19.74
C VAL A 741 -21.86 3.93 -19.68
N ASN A 742 -22.34 5.10 -20.07
CA ASN A 742 -23.72 5.54 -20.10
C ASN A 742 -24.44 5.30 -18.76
N MET A 743 -23.75 5.43 -17.61
CA MET A 743 -24.36 5.33 -16.28
C MET A 743 -25.02 6.63 -15.87
N TYR A 744 -24.43 7.77 -16.21
CA TYR A 744 -24.91 9.08 -15.79
C TYR A 744 -25.91 9.68 -16.79
N ALA A 745 -26.89 10.43 -16.28
CA ALA A 745 -27.90 11.08 -17.11
C ALA A 745 -27.37 12.37 -17.75
N SER A 746 -26.33 13.00 -17.17
CA SER A 746 -25.66 14.15 -17.76
C SER A 746 -24.19 14.28 -17.34
N CYS A 747 -23.42 14.99 -18.17
CA CYS A 747 -22.08 15.47 -17.91
C CYS A 747 -22.05 16.98 -18.14
N TRP A 748 -21.37 17.72 -17.27
CA TRP A 748 -21.34 19.18 -17.26
C TRP A 748 -19.92 19.70 -17.10
N ARG A 749 -19.72 20.93 -17.55
CA ARG A 749 -18.49 21.69 -17.32
C ARG A 749 -18.79 23.07 -16.74
N ALA A 750 -17.92 23.53 -15.85
CA ALA A 750 -17.83 24.92 -15.39
C ALA A 750 -16.48 25.51 -15.80
N MET A 751 -16.48 26.75 -16.30
CA MET A 751 -15.26 27.48 -16.62
C MET A 751 -15.12 28.71 -15.73
N LYS A 752 -13.95 28.89 -15.11
CA LYS A 752 -13.65 30.12 -14.36
C LYS A 752 -13.37 31.23 -15.38
N MET A 753 -14.27 32.20 -15.49
CA MET A 753 -14.10 33.31 -16.42
C MET A 753 -12.90 34.16 -15.98
N ALA A 754 -12.11 34.63 -16.96
CA ALA A 754 -11.11 35.65 -16.67
C ALA A 754 -11.80 36.91 -16.14
N ALA A 755 -11.22 37.55 -15.13
CA ALA A 755 -11.67 38.86 -14.70
C ALA A 755 -11.64 39.79 -15.93
N VAL A 756 -12.79 40.38 -16.26
CA VAL A 756 -12.87 41.39 -17.32
C VAL A 756 -12.03 42.58 -16.83
N PRO A 757 -10.98 42.99 -17.56
CA PRO A 757 -10.06 44.03 -17.13
C PRO A 757 -10.73 45.40 -16.93
#